data_AF-A0A3B4CAS5-F1
#
_entry.id   AF-A0A3B4CAS5-F1
#
_cell.length_a   1.000
_cell.length_b   1.000
_cell.length_c   1.000
_cell.angle_alpha   90.00
_cell.angle_beta   90.00
_cell.angle_gamma   90.00
#
_symmetry.space_group_name_H-M   'P 1'
#
loop_
_entity.id
_entity.type
_entity.pdbx_description
1 polymer ?
#
loop_
_entity_poly.entity_id
_entity_poly.type
_entity_poly.pdbx_seq_one_letter_code
_entity_poly.pdbx_strand_id
1 'polypeptide(L)'
;MSIMLTRLGWLMLGALCAVSRVMLAEESEKGITFSHVYKIDSDCKQGSQAVLLSQDQASGGQVLTLNGENDIIFKHNIQLVSGGCGCADSEDFKALLYRVNGLEEEVTYLKNQCAQGCCKGGSGVDTSCSGHGTYQHDSCSCKCDPGWGGPDCSVSSCPDDCNDNGFCVDGRCICHAGYTGHDCSLLLCPSNCNDKGHCVDGKCMCFEGFSGDDCSTQRCPDDCKDNGRCVDGQCVCDEGFVGADCSLVLGPQGLRLITVTDVSLLVEWEGVRGAEYYVLSYYPEGDERALQEVQVPNTENTYLITGLKPGVTYIVQVYAVIKGISSDADRIVATTELSGVEEIRVLGQTEDSIQVDWQNPEAEVDFFKLRHASSDGQEEQENVARSQEARTIHTIVGLNPGTEYQISVQTIKGSSEGKASHTTGVTDIDAPTKLVTREVTENSATVTWDKVRAEIDGYTLSYSSPEGTSQEIQVGADVTSHQLTSLKPGVLYTIFIWAYKGARSSRKSSTEAETELDVPTNLLARKVTENSALVSWDRVQADVDGYMLSYSSADDSSQEVQVAEDRSSYTFTGLRPGVLYTVYIWAIKGSQSSRKATTETETEIDAPKNLKAADVKTDSAALSWKTPQAHIEGFILTYRPEDGSMQTVEKKFTAGETRFTLSGLSTGKKYIVTLIAYRGSKRSKVVETTFSTVGIVYPFPMDCTQIMKNGNMESGVYTIYVANNRSRPLQVYCDMTTDNGGWIVFQRRNTGKLDFLKRWRQYMQGFGELTDEFWLGLEKLHELTNTPTRYEVRFDLGLGTERAFAVYDDFKVGTSKQKFKLTVGNYRGNAGDAMTYHQGRSFSTMDSDNDIALGNCALTHRGAWWYKNCHLANLNGKFGDNRHSMGLNWEPWKGHLTSLDFSEIKIRPAGRNKRSLKRMVSAY
;
A
#
# COMPACT_ATOMS: atom_id res chain seq x y z
N MET A 1 -24.45 55.51 82.43
CA MET A 1 -25.52 54.96 83.30
C MET A 1 -26.10 53.76 82.54
N SER A 2 -26.11 52.53 83.05
CA SER A 2 -26.22 52.14 84.44
C SER A 2 -25.28 50.99 84.78
N ILE A 3 -24.37 51.23 85.73
CA ILE A 3 -23.87 50.14 86.56
C ILE A 3 -24.99 49.83 87.55
N MET A 4 -25.72 48.77 87.29
CA MET A 4 -26.50 48.06 88.29
C MET A 4 -26.43 46.59 87.91
N LEU A 5 -25.38 45.95 88.42
CA LEU A 5 -25.31 44.55 88.81
C LEU A 5 -23.87 44.43 89.32
N THR A 6 -23.63 44.20 90.60
CA THR A 6 -24.15 43.02 91.26
C THR A 6 -24.18 43.20 92.78
N ARG A 7 -25.38 43.02 93.37
CA ARG A 7 -25.47 42.41 94.70
C ARG A 7 -25.03 40.95 94.59
N LEU A 8 -24.60 40.40 95.74
CA LEU A 8 -24.30 38.99 96.03
C LEU A 8 -22.84 38.55 95.84
N GLY A 9 -22.04 38.96 96.83
CA GLY A 9 -21.06 38.11 97.48
C GLY A 9 -21.28 38.10 98.99
N TRP A 10 -22.54 37.95 99.42
CA TRP A 10 -22.87 37.54 100.78
C TRP A 10 -22.33 36.12 101.01
N LEU A 11 -21.90 35.86 102.24
CA LEU A 11 -21.49 34.55 102.78
C LEU A 11 -20.10 34.14 102.29
N MET A 12 -19.09 34.07 103.14
CA MET A 12 -18.91 33.10 104.22
C MET A 12 -17.80 33.67 105.13
N LEU A 13 -17.77 33.59 106.45
CA LEU A 13 -18.43 32.78 107.47
C LEU A 13 -18.08 33.53 108.79
N GLY A 14 -18.98 33.86 109.71
CA GLY A 14 -19.78 32.92 110.47
C GLY A 14 -19.00 32.44 111.72
N ALA A 15 -19.38 32.98 112.88
CA ALA A 15 -18.89 32.70 114.25
C ALA A 15 -17.56 33.39 114.63
N LEU A 16 -17.51 34.30 115.61
CA LEU A 16 -18.02 34.13 116.96
C LEU A 16 -18.77 35.35 117.52
N CYS A 17 -19.92 35.05 118.12
CA CYS A 17 -20.82 35.94 118.85
C CYS A 17 -20.38 36.18 120.31
N ALA A 18 -21.04 37.19 120.90
CA ALA A 18 -21.44 37.34 122.32
C ALA A 18 -20.41 38.11 123.20
N VAL A 19 -20.71 39.09 124.07
CA VAL A 19 -21.93 39.50 124.81
C VAL A 19 -21.75 40.97 125.29
N SER A 20 -22.84 41.75 125.19
CA SER A 20 -23.37 42.86 126.03
C SER A 20 -22.53 43.97 126.71
N ARG A 21 -23.11 45.19 126.57
CA ARG A 21 -23.43 46.23 127.59
C ARG A 21 -22.41 47.35 127.93
N VAL A 22 -22.92 48.60 127.79
CA VAL A 22 -22.79 49.81 128.66
C VAL A 22 -21.75 50.89 128.29
N MET A 23 -22.32 52.07 127.96
CA MET A 23 -21.96 53.48 128.25
C MET A 23 -20.72 54.17 127.66
N LEU A 24 -21.04 55.29 126.98
CA LEU A 24 -20.44 56.65 127.00
C LEU A 24 -18.92 56.81 126.82
N ALA A 25 -18.51 57.50 125.74
CA ALA A 25 -17.94 58.86 125.78
C ALA A 25 -17.27 59.26 124.44
N GLU A 26 -17.64 60.46 123.98
CA GLU A 26 -16.85 61.54 123.34
C GLU A 26 -15.98 61.33 122.06
N GLU A 27 -16.40 62.10 121.05
CA GLU A 27 -15.70 62.88 120.00
C GLU A 27 -14.15 62.84 119.87
N SER A 28 -13.66 62.69 118.63
CA SER A 28 -13.13 63.81 117.82
C SER A 28 -12.39 63.35 116.54
N GLU A 29 -12.22 64.31 115.65
CA GLU A 29 -12.07 64.28 114.18
C GLU A 29 -10.79 63.63 113.60
N LYS A 30 -10.95 63.05 112.38
CA LYS A 30 -9.87 62.62 111.49
C LYS A 30 -9.58 63.67 110.41
N GLY A 31 -8.32 64.05 110.21
CA GLY A 31 -7.84 64.80 109.03
C GLY A 31 -6.92 63.94 108.16
N ILE A 32 -7.29 63.70 106.90
CA ILE A 32 -6.54 62.93 105.87
C ILE A 32 -5.83 63.89 104.91
N THR A 33 -4.56 63.64 104.62
CA THR A 33 -3.74 64.35 103.61
C THR A 33 -3.82 63.65 102.25
N PHE A 34 -3.73 64.42 101.15
CA PHE A 34 -3.69 63.90 99.78
C PHE A 34 -2.45 64.45 99.07
N SER A 35 -1.63 63.59 98.47
CA SER A 35 -0.45 63.98 97.68
C SER A 35 -0.42 63.23 96.35
N HIS A 36 -0.16 63.94 95.25
CA HIS A 36 -0.11 63.40 93.89
C HIS A 36 1.34 63.23 93.41
N VAL A 37 1.67 62.10 92.79
CA VAL A 37 2.99 61.85 92.16
C VAL A 37 2.77 61.49 90.69
N TYR A 38 3.33 62.31 89.78
CA TYR A 38 3.26 62.07 88.33
C TYR A 38 4.57 61.49 87.83
N LYS A 39 4.50 60.40 87.04
CA LYS A 39 5.64 59.87 86.28
C LYS A 39 5.32 59.99 84.79
N ILE A 40 6.08 60.82 84.07
CA ILE A 40 5.92 61.07 82.64
C ILE A 40 7.21 60.61 81.95
N ASP A 41 7.12 59.54 81.17
CA ASP A 41 8.22 59.00 80.36
C ASP A 41 7.85 59.12 78.87
N SER A 42 8.72 59.72 78.05
CA SER A 42 8.54 59.94 76.61
C SER A 42 9.81 59.60 75.84
N ASP A 43 9.75 58.68 74.88
CA ASP A 43 10.84 58.42 73.93
C ASP A 43 10.31 58.00 72.55
N CYS A 44 10.93 58.54 71.50
CA CYS A 44 10.39 58.63 70.15
C CYS A 44 11.45 58.16 69.13
N LYS A 45 11.22 57.04 68.43
CA LYS A 45 11.75 56.73 67.08
C LYS A 45 11.26 55.38 66.51
N GLN A 46 10.38 55.51 65.52
CA GLN A 46 10.28 54.84 64.21
C GLN A 46 10.43 53.31 64.05
N GLY A 47 9.31 52.68 63.69
CA GLY A 47 9.18 52.03 62.37
C GLY A 47 9.16 50.50 62.33
N SER A 48 8.09 49.86 62.83
CA SER A 48 7.77 48.44 62.55
C SER A 48 6.42 48.06 63.16
N GLN A 49 5.51 47.45 62.40
CA GLN A 49 4.38 46.70 62.97
C GLN A 49 4.09 45.45 62.13
N ALA A 50 4.33 44.29 62.74
CA ALA A 50 3.88 42.97 62.34
C ALA A 50 3.30 42.25 63.57
N VAL A 51 2.13 41.65 63.38
CA VAL A 51 1.65 40.31 63.79
C VAL A 51 1.90 39.76 65.22
N LEU A 52 0.77 39.33 65.81
CA LEU A 52 0.41 38.38 66.89
C LEU A 52 1.48 37.56 67.66
N LEU A 53 1.22 37.33 68.97
CA LEU A 53 0.78 36.03 69.55
C LEU A 53 0.37 36.12 71.05
N SER A 54 -0.20 35.02 71.54
CA SER A 54 -1.18 34.79 72.63
C SER A 54 -0.70 34.58 74.08
N GLN A 55 -1.66 34.67 75.01
CA GLN A 55 -1.86 34.05 76.35
C GLN A 55 -0.64 33.68 77.25
N ASP A 56 -0.51 34.40 78.38
CA ASP A 56 -0.52 33.90 79.79
C ASP A 56 0.27 34.85 80.70
N GLN A 57 -0.39 35.42 81.72
CA GLN A 57 0.15 36.02 82.97
C GLN A 57 -0.94 36.96 83.55
N ALA A 58 -1.96 36.41 84.21
CA ALA A 58 -1.98 36.10 85.64
C ALA A 58 -2.01 37.35 86.55
N SER A 59 -3.24 37.65 86.98
CA SER A 59 -3.64 37.88 88.38
C SER A 59 -3.10 39.09 89.15
N GLY A 60 -4.04 39.76 89.83
CA GLY A 60 -3.81 40.18 91.21
C GLY A 60 -3.94 41.68 91.45
N GLY A 61 -5.18 42.13 91.66
CA GLY A 61 -5.43 43.36 92.39
C GLY A 61 -5.07 43.18 93.87
N GLN A 62 -4.87 44.30 94.57
CA GLN A 62 -5.10 44.33 96.01
C GLN A 62 -5.52 45.74 96.45
N VAL A 63 -6.80 45.82 96.81
CA VAL A 63 -7.28 46.66 97.89
C VAL A 63 -6.65 46.11 99.17
N LEU A 64 -5.86 46.93 99.85
CA LEU A 64 -5.43 46.69 101.22
C LEU A 64 -5.97 47.84 102.06
N THR A 65 -6.90 47.51 102.94
CA THR A 65 -7.32 48.35 104.05
C THR A 65 -6.51 47.98 105.29
N LEU A 66 -6.30 48.97 106.14
CA LEU A 66 -5.90 48.90 107.56
C LEU A 66 -4.41 48.65 107.82
N ASN A 67 -3.68 49.74 107.99
CA ASN A 67 -3.30 50.16 109.34
C ASN A 67 -3.36 51.69 109.41
N GLY A 68 -3.50 52.23 110.63
CA GLY A 68 -3.92 53.61 110.89
C GLY A 68 -3.14 54.69 110.13
N GLU A 69 -3.78 55.85 110.05
CA GLU A 69 -3.25 57.14 109.60
C GLU A 69 -3.33 57.40 108.07
N ASN A 70 -4.54 57.80 107.64
CA ASN A 70 -4.77 59.08 106.98
C ASN A 70 -3.88 59.55 105.81
N ASP A 71 -3.60 58.70 104.81
CA ASP A 71 -3.16 59.14 103.46
C ASP A 71 -3.79 58.30 102.34
N ILE A 72 -4.32 58.94 101.30
CA ILE A 72 -4.77 58.29 100.04
C ILE A 72 -3.89 58.81 98.90
N ILE A 73 -3.01 57.95 98.37
CA ILE A 73 -2.12 58.25 97.24
C ILE A 73 -2.78 57.78 95.95
N PHE A 74 -3.15 58.72 95.08
CA PHE A 74 -3.63 58.41 93.74
C PHE A 74 -2.45 58.39 92.75
N LYS A 75 -1.94 57.19 92.42
CA LYS A 75 -0.99 57.02 91.31
C LYS A 75 -1.73 57.06 89.98
N HIS A 76 -1.50 58.12 89.21
CA HIS A 76 -2.03 58.27 87.86
C HIS A 76 -0.91 57.91 86.88
N ASN A 77 -1.08 56.82 86.13
CA ASN A 77 -0.14 56.42 85.09
C ASN A 77 -0.71 56.86 83.74
N ILE A 78 -0.22 57.99 83.22
CA ILE A 78 -0.76 58.61 82.00
C ILE A 78 0.19 58.27 80.84
N GLN A 79 -0.24 57.38 79.94
CA GLN A 79 0.45 57.13 78.67
C GLN A 79 -0.14 58.01 77.57
N LEU A 80 0.63 58.97 77.09
CA LEU A 80 0.28 59.83 75.96
C LEU A 80 0.79 59.18 74.66
N VAL A 81 -0.12 58.67 73.82
CA VAL A 81 0.18 58.29 72.44
C VAL A 81 -0.37 59.39 71.54
N SER A 82 0.45 60.41 71.27
CA SER A 82 0.14 61.37 70.22
C SER A 82 0.64 60.84 68.87
N GLY A 83 -0.29 60.53 67.97
CA GLY A 83 -0.03 60.53 66.54
C GLY A 83 0.36 61.95 66.15
N GLY A 84 1.58 62.11 65.65
CA GLY A 84 2.28 63.39 65.64
C GLY A 84 1.47 64.56 65.09
N CYS A 85 1.50 65.67 65.82
CA CYS A 85 1.67 66.95 65.17
C CYS A 85 3.05 67.48 65.56
N GLY A 86 3.76 68.05 64.60
CA GLY A 86 4.75 69.07 64.93
C GLY A 86 4.09 70.06 65.89
N CYS A 87 4.77 70.34 67.00
CA CYS A 87 4.40 71.40 67.91
C CYS A 87 4.47 72.74 67.18
N ALA A 88 3.34 73.42 67.05
CA ALA A 88 3.13 74.85 67.24
C ALA A 88 1.78 75.20 66.59
N ASP A 89 0.92 75.88 67.34
CA ASP A 89 -0.31 76.56 66.87
C ASP A 89 -1.62 75.74 66.83
N SER A 90 -1.98 75.13 67.96
CA SER A 90 -3.40 74.93 68.31
C SER A 90 -3.63 75.46 69.73
N GLU A 91 -4.59 76.38 69.87
CA GLU A 91 -4.95 77.07 71.11
C GLU A 91 -5.51 76.15 72.21
N ASP A 92 -5.78 74.88 71.91
CA ASP A 92 -6.47 73.96 72.82
C ASP A 92 -5.58 73.40 73.95
N PHE A 93 -4.26 73.34 73.75
CA PHE A 93 -3.32 72.90 74.80
C PHE A 93 -3.00 74.00 75.82
N LYS A 94 -3.16 75.28 75.45
CA LYS A 94 -3.06 76.42 76.39
C LYS A 94 -4.32 76.60 77.24
N ALA A 95 -5.49 76.19 76.75
CA ALA A 95 -6.76 76.25 77.48
C ALA A 95 -6.88 75.18 78.60
N LEU A 96 -6.20 74.04 78.47
CA LEU A 96 -6.15 72.98 79.47
C LEU A 96 -5.19 73.29 80.64
N LEU A 97 -4.13 74.06 80.40
CA LEU A 97 -3.15 74.44 81.44
C LEU A 97 -3.65 75.59 82.34
N TYR A 98 -4.58 76.42 81.87
CA TYR A 98 -5.16 77.52 82.65
C TYR A 98 -6.32 77.10 83.57
N ARG A 99 -6.94 75.93 83.33
CA ARG A 99 -8.06 75.40 84.15
C ARG A 99 -7.63 74.47 85.29
N VAL A 100 -6.36 74.04 85.31
CA VAL A 100 -5.80 73.17 86.36
C VAL A 100 -5.18 73.97 87.52
N ASN A 101 -4.75 75.22 87.29
CA ASN A 101 -4.22 76.09 88.35
C ASN A 101 -5.28 76.94 89.09
N GLY A 102 -6.55 76.94 88.66
CA GLY A 102 -7.63 77.73 89.29
C GLY A 102 -8.39 77.02 90.41
N LEU A 103 -8.11 75.74 90.66
CA LEU A 103 -8.87 74.89 91.59
C LEU A 103 -8.15 74.62 92.93
N GLU A 104 -6.93 75.12 93.13
CA GLU A 104 -6.19 75.01 94.39
C GLU A 104 -6.34 76.23 95.34
N GLU A 105 -6.93 77.36 94.91
CA GLU A 105 -7.05 78.58 95.74
C GLU A 105 -8.41 78.76 96.45
N GLU A 106 -9.49 78.07 96.08
CA GLU A 106 -10.82 78.25 96.71
C GLU A 106 -11.07 77.40 97.97
N VAL A 107 -10.17 76.46 98.31
CA VAL A 107 -10.36 75.52 99.45
C VAL A 107 -9.69 76.01 100.76
N THR A 108 -8.96 77.12 100.74
CA THR A 108 -8.21 77.63 101.92
C THR A 108 -8.97 78.69 102.75
N TYR A 109 -10.19 79.08 102.37
CA TYR A 109 -10.94 80.17 103.02
C TYR A 109 -11.94 79.73 104.11
N LEU A 110 -12.37 78.47 104.16
CA LEU A 110 -13.51 78.04 105.00
C LEU A 110 -13.16 77.31 106.30
N LYS A 111 -11.87 77.21 106.68
CA LYS A 111 -11.43 76.36 107.81
C LYS A 111 -11.06 77.08 109.13
N ASN A 112 -11.33 78.38 109.31
CA ASN A 112 -10.87 79.09 110.52
C ASN A 112 -11.92 79.98 111.22
N GLN A 113 -13.18 79.52 111.32
CA GLN A 113 -14.20 80.17 112.16
C GLN A 113 -14.93 79.15 113.07
N CYS A 114 -14.32 78.94 114.24
CA CYS A 114 -14.95 78.85 115.57
C CYS A 114 -15.65 77.59 116.10
N ALA A 115 -15.20 77.18 117.30
CA ALA A 115 -15.99 76.51 118.36
C ALA A 115 -15.47 76.91 119.78
N GLN A 116 -16.36 77.41 120.69
CA GLN A 116 -16.55 77.04 122.13
C GLN A 116 -17.24 78.11 123.07
N GLY A 117 -18.48 77.83 123.56
CA GLY A 117 -18.99 77.67 124.96
C GLY A 117 -19.04 78.76 126.09
N CYS A 118 -20.14 78.80 126.89
CA CYS A 118 -20.57 79.86 127.86
C CYS A 118 -20.55 79.58 129.40
N CYS A 119 -20.34 80.69 130.15
CA CYS A 119 -20.82 81.18 131.46
C CYS A 119 -20.52 80.50 132.84
N LYS A 120 -19.78 81.25 133.67
CA LYS A 120 -19.70 81.20 135.15
C LYS A 120 -19.80 82.63 135.75
N GLY A 121 -20.71 82.83 136.72
CA GLY A 121 -20.47 83.61 137.96
C GLY A 121 -20.75 85.14 138.03
N GLY A 122 -21.96 85.52 138.46
CA GLY A 122 -22.26 86.29 139.69
C GLY A 122 -21.91 87.78 139.86
N SER A 123 -22.93 88.65 139.98
CA SER A 123 -23.22 89.55 141.14
C SER A 123 -24.21 90.67 140.77
N GLY A 124 -25.44 90.66 141.32
CA GLY A 124 -26.39 91.79 141.21
C GLY A 124 -27.90 91.48 141.26
N VAL A 125 -28.36 90.44 141.97
CA VAL A 125 -29.81 90.07 142.01
C VAL A 125 -30.51 90.65 143.25
N ASP A 126 -31.56 91.45 143.04
CA ASP A 126 -32.50 91.89 144.07
C ASP A 126 -33.32 90.70 144.59
N THR A 127 -33.43 90.58 145.91
CA THR A 127 -34.02 89.43 146.61
C THR A 127 -35.48 89.66 147.01
N SER A 128 -36.10 90.77 146.55
CA SER A 128 -37.47 91.16 146.93
C SER A 128 -38.59 90.80 145.93
N CYS A 129 -38.25 90.39 144.69
CA CYS A 129 -39.20 90.00 143.63
C CYS A 129 -40.38 90.96 143.40
N SER A 130 -40.14 92.27 143.55
CA SER A 130 -41.05 93.40 143.34
C SER A 130 -42.47 93.25 143.89
N GLY A 131 -42.66 92.42 144.94
CA GLY A 131 -43.95 92.18 145.59
C GLY A 131 -44.93 91.27 144.82
N HIS A 132 -44.52 90.69 143.69
CA HIS A 132 -45.37 89.86 142.80
C HIS A 132 -44.75 88.48 142.52
N GLY A 133 -43.94 87.97 143.46
CA GLY A 133 -43.29 86.66 143.38
C GLY A 133 -42.51 86.23 144.63
N THR A 134 -41.87 85.05 144.58
CA THR A 134 -41.03 84.48 145.67
C THR A 134 -39.63 84.12 145.18
N TYR A 135 -38.56 84.50 145.91
CA TYR A 135 -37.15 84.30 145.48
C TYR A 135 -36.65 82.85 145.66
N GLN A 136 -35.93 82.29 144.67
CA GLN A 136 -35.35 80.93 144.70
C GLN A 136 -33.82 80.94 144.68
N HIS A 137 -33.21 80.30 145.69
CA HIS A 137 -31.76 80.31 145.92
C HIS A 137 -30.95 79.34 145.03
N ASP A 138 -31.57 78.31 144.45
CA ASP A 138 -30.86 77.30 143.67
C ASP A 138 -30.65 77.70 142.18
N SER A 139 -31.39 78.70 141.71
CA SER A 139 -31.39 79.20 140.32
C SER A 139 -31.06 80.69 140.18
N CYS A 140 -30.79 81.39 141.29
CA CYS A 140 -30.53 82.84 141.33
C CYS A 140 -31.63 83.70 140.65
N SER A 141 -32.92 83.40 140.87
CA SER A 141 -34.05 84.10 140.21
C SER A 141 -35.34 84.18 141.05
N CYS A 142 -36.21 85.14 140.71
CA CYS A 142 -37.57 85.28 141.26
C CYS A 142 -38.58 84.41 140.51
N LYS A 143 -39.50 83.77 141.25
CA LYS A 143 -40.66 83.05 140.69
C LYS A 143 -41.91 83.94 140.75
N CYS A 144 -42.41 84.38 139.61
CA CYS A 144 -43.54 85.32 139.48
C CYS A 144 -44.92 84.64 139.50
N ASP A 145 -45.95 85.37 139.97
CA ASP A 145 -47.35 84.94 139.88
C ASP A 145 -47.88 84.96 138.42
N PRO A 146 -48.88 84.13 138.05
CA PRO A 146 -49.36 84.02 136.66
C PRO A 146 -49.85 85.34 136.05
N GLY A 147 -49.44 85.62 134.81
CA GLY A 147 -49.73 86.88 134.11
C GLY A 147 -48.69 87.98 134.31
N TRP A 148 -47.68 87.71 135.14
CA TRP A 148 -46.54 88.59 135.39
C TRP A 148 -45.23 87.90 135.02
N GLY A 149 -44.34 88.63 134.36
CA GLY A 149 -43.04 88.16 133.89
C GLY A 149 -41.94 89.19 134.12
N GLY A 150 -40.71 88.79 133.85
CA GLY A 150 -39.51 89.59 134.10
C GLY A 150 -38.70 89.08 135.31
N PRO A 151 -37.39 89.39 135.36
CA PRO A 151 -36.47 88.86 136.37
C PRO A 151 -36.76 89.31 137.81
N ASP A 152 -37.56 90.36 137.97
CA ASP A 152 -38.10 90.87 139.24
C ASP A 152 -39.65 90.90 139.27
N CYS A 153 -40.34 90.28 138.31
CA CYS A 153 -41.80 90.16 138.21
C CYS A 153 -42.59 91.46 137.94
N SER A 154 -42.13 92.31 137.02
CA SER A 154 -42.67 93.64 136.74
C SER A 154 -43.48 93.83 135.42
N VAL A 155 -43.77 92.79 134.60
CA VAL A 155 -44.27 92.93 133.18
C VAL A 155 -45.46 92.00 132.80
N SER A 156 -46.39 92.39 131.88
CA SER A 156 -47.53 91.59 131.30
C SER A 156 -47.38 91.25 129.78
N SER A 157 -47.98 90.16 129.20
CA SER A 157 -47.61 89.58 127.84
C SER A 157 -48.75 88.97 126.93
N CYS A 158 -48.61 89.03 125.56
CA CYS A 158 -49.37 88.32 124.47
C CYS A 158 -48.67 87.01 123.99
N PRO A 159 -49.32 86.05 123.29
CA PRO A 159 -48.68 84.83 122.74
C PRO A 159 -47.78 85.11 121.51
N ASP A 160 -46.48 84.82 121.62
CA ASP A 160 -45.42 84.85 120.58
C ASP A 160 -45.39 86.07 119.64
N ASP A 161 -45.86 87.24 120.10
CA ASP A 161 -45.92 88.49 119.33
C ASP A 161 -46.47 88.34 117.89
N CYS A 162 -47.35 87.37 117.67
CA CYS A 162 -47.93 87.06 116.37
C CYS A 162 -46.91 86.68 115.27
N ASN A 163 -45.74 86.15 115.65
CA ASN A 163 -44.62 85.76 114.77
C ASN A 163 -44.25 86.81 113.70
N ASP A 164 -44.45 88.10 113.99
CA ASP A 164 -44.30 89.23 113.04
C ASP A 164 -45.13 89.15 111.75
N ASN A 165 -45.98 88.12 111.61
CA ASN A 165 -46.85 87.90 110.45
C ASN A 165 -48.31 88.28 110.77
N GLY A 166 -48.50 89.08 111.83
CA GLY A 166 -49.79 89.54 112.32
C GLY A 166 -49.69 90.67 113.34
N PHE A 167 -50.83 91.19 113.80
CA PHE A 167 -50.91 92.26 114.82
C PHE A 167 -51.47 91.71 116.15
N CYS A 168 -50.83 92.01 117.32
CA CYS A 168 -51.39 91.66 118.64
C CYS A 168 -52.36 92.74 119.14
N VAL A 169 -53.59 92.33 119.44
CA VAL A 169 -54.62 93.18 120.08
C VAL A 169 -55.26 92.40 121.21
N ASP A 170 -55.22 92.94 122.44
CA ASP A 170 -55.81 92.37 123.66
C ASP A 170 -55.48 90.87 123.90
N GLY A 171 -54.24 90.45 123.60
CA GLY A 171 -53.78 89.07 123.84
C GLY A 171 -54.11 88.05 122.73
N ARG A 172 -54.51 88.48 121.51
CA ARG A 172 -54.78 87.59 120.35
C ARG A 172 -54.23 88.16 119.02
N CYS A 173 -53.85 87.27 118.08
CA CYS A 173 -53.20 87.58 116.79
C CYS A 173 -54.13 87.55 115.56
N ILE A 174 -53.89 88.44 114.59
CA ILE A 174 -54.58 88.51 113.26
C ILE A 174 -53.54 88.50 112.13
N CYS A 175 -53.61 87.55 111.16
CA CYS A 175 -52.54 87.22 110.20
C CYS A 175 -52.55 87.95 108.84
N HIS A 176 -51.36 88.10 108.23
CA HIS A 176 -51.14 88.69 106.90
C HIS A 176 -51.46 87.71 105.74
N ALA A 177 -51.76 88.23 104.55
CA ALA A 177 -52.15 87.42 103.38
C ALA A 177 -51.03 86.46 102.92
N GLY A 178 -51.40 85.20 102.64
CA GLY A 178 -50.47 84.10 102.36
C GLY A 178 -50.09 83.28 103.59
N TYR A 179 -50.46 83.76 104.80
CA TYR A 179 -50.22 83.10 106.08
C TYR A 179 -51.53 82.78 106.82
N THR A 180 -51.56 81.68 107.57
CA THR A 180 -52.69 81.25 108.40
C THR A 180 -52.21 80.61 109.71
N GLY A 181 -53.12 80.31 110.63
CA GLY A 181 -52.83 79.72 111.95
C GLY A 181 -53.07 80.67 113.13
N HIS A 182 -53.09 80.14 114.35
CA HIS A 182 -53.45 80.89 115.58
C HIS A 182 -52.40 81.93 116.04
N ASP A 183 -51.20 81.81 115.48
CA ASP A 183 -49.98 82.60 115.70
C ASP A 183 -49.37 83.02 114.35
N CYS A 184 -50.09 82.80 113.23
CA CYS A 184 -49.75 83.22 111.87
C CYS A 184 -48.52 82.56 111.21
N SER A 185 -48.27 81.27 111.48
CA SER A 185 -47.05 80.55 111.06
C SER A 185 -47.12 79.70 109.76
N LEU A 186 -48.27 79.55 109.06
CA LEU A 186 -48.44 78.56 107.97
C LEU A 186 -48.69 79.16 106.55
N LEU A 187 -48.06 78.62 105.48
CA LEU A 187 -48.07 79.13 104.07
C LEU A 187 -48.91 78.28 103.06
N LEU A 188 -49.44 78.86 101.96
CA LEU A 188 -50.30 78.21 100.92
C LEU A 188 -49.53 77.74 99.63
N CYS A 189 -49.89 76.59 99.01
CA CYS A 189 -49.28 76.01 97.76
C CYS A 189 -50.01 76.31 96.43
N PRO A 190 -49.32 76.32 95.25
CA PRO A 190 -49.92 76.55 93.92
C PRO A 190 -50.95 75.48 93.52
N SER A 191 -52.18 75.90 93.18
CA SER A 191 -53.29 75.07 92.66
C SER A 191 -53.53 73.74 93.39
N ASN A 192 -53.15 73.64 94.66
CA ASN A 192 -53.18 72.42 95.46
C ASN A 192 -52.55 71.18 94.76
N CYS A 193 -51.52 71.40 93.93
CA CYS A 193 -50.83 70.34 93.18
C CYS A 193 -51.75 69.50 92.26
N ASN A 194 -52.89 70.07 91.82
CA ASN A 194 -53.92 69.44 90.99
C ASN A 194 -54.37 68.03 91.47
N ASP A 195 -54.23 67.75 92.78
CA ASP A 195 -54.43 66.42 93.38
C ASP A 195 -53.55 65.30 92.77
N LYS A 196 -52.48 65.67 92.03
CA LYS A 196 -51.50 64.78 91.40
C LYS A 196 -50.11 64.87 92.05
N GLY A 197 -50.04 65.44 93.25
CA GLY A 197 -48.83 65.52 94.05
C GLY A 197 -49.09 65.91 95.50
N HIS A 198 -48.02 65.98 96.28
CA HIS A 198 -48.02 66.45 97.66
C HIS A 198 -47.47 67.88 97.76
N CYS A 199 -48.13 68.75 98.52
CA CYS A 199 -47.66 70.09 98.85
C CYS A 199 -46.70 70.03 100.04
N VAL A 200 -45.47 70.47 99.83
CA VAL A 200 -44.42 70.55 100.87
C VAL A 200 -43.74 71.90 100.73
N ASP A 201 -43.75 72.71 101.80
CA ASP A 201 -43.12 74.05 101.87
C ASP A 201 -43.44 74.97 100.68
N GLY A 202 -44.71 75.02 100.25
CA GLY A 202 -45.13 75.89 99.16
C GLY A 202 -44.82 75.37 97.74
N LYS A 203 -44.30 74.14 97.59
CA LYS A 203 -43.96 73.51 96.30
C LYS A 203 -44.63 72.13 96.12
N CYS A 204 -44.98 71.78 94.89
CA CYS A 204 -45.63 70.50 94.57
C CYS A 204 -44.62 69.39 94.23
N MET A 205 -44.80 68.22 94.85
CA MET A 205 -44.06 66.98 94.56
C MET A 205 -44.98 65.99 93.84
N CYS A 206 -44.78 65.77 92.53
CA CYS A 206 -45.71 65.02 91.68
C CYS A 206 -45.62 63.50 91.85
N PHE A 207 -46.77 62.81 91.69
CA PHE A 207 -46.85 61.35 91.65
C PHE A 207 -46.24 60.77 90.37
N GLU A 208 -45.86 59.48 90.41
CA GLU A 208 -45.34 58.78 89.22
C GLU A 208 -46.30 58.90 88.03
N GLY A 209 -45.74 59.20 86.86
CA GLY A 209 -46.49 59.49 85.64
C GLY A 209 -46.89 60.96 85.46
N PHE A 210 -46.61 61.85 86.42
CA PHE A 210 -46.92 63.28 86.34
C PHE A 210 -45.68 64.17 86.62
N SER A 211 -45.63 65.36 86.02
CA SER A 211 -44.54 66.34 86.14
C SER A 211 -45.06 67.78 85.97
N GLY A 212 -44.19 68.78 86.10
CA GLY A 212 -44.54 70.21 86.06
C GLY A 212 -44.70 70.85 87.44
N ASP A 213 -44.68 72.19 87.51
CA ASP A 213 -44.65 72.94 88.78
C ASP A 213 -45.93 72.79 89.63
N ASP A 214 -47.04 72.39 88.99
CA ASP A 214 -48.33 72.08 89.62
C ASP A 214 -48.79 70.63 89.36
N CYS A 215 -47.90 69.78 88.83
CA CYS A 215 -48.15 68.36 88.52
C CYS A 215 -49.20 68.07 87.44
N SER A 216 -49.42 68.99 86.50
CA SER A 216 -50.40 68.84 85.41
C SER A 216 -49.94 68.06 84.17
N THR A 217 -48.64 67.77 84.01
CA THR A 217 -48.08 67.17 82.78
C THR A 217 -47.90 65.65 82.91
N GLN A 218 -48.43 64.85 81.99
CA GLN A 218 -48.31 63.37 82.02
C GLN A 218 -47.03 62.86 81.31
N ARG A 219 -46.36 61.84 81.87
CA ARG A 219 -45.06 61.30 81.41
C ARG A 219 -45.24 60.06 80.52
N CYS A 220 -44.59 59.99 79.35
CA CYS A 220 -44.58 58.81 78.48
C CYS A 220 -43.39 57.85 78.77
N PRO A 221 -43.52 56.55 78.43
CA PRO A 221 -42.43 55.58 78.54
C PRO A 221 -41.17 56.07 77.81
N ASP A 222 -40.08 56.23 78.55
CA ASP A 222 -38.76 56.68 78.07
C ASP A 222 -38.78 57.89 77.10
N ASP A 223 -39.74 58.79 77.28
CA ASP A 223 -39.96 59.97 76.44
C ASP A 223 -40.06 59.64 74.93
N CYS A 224 -40.58 58.46 74.61
CA CYS A 224 -40.68 57.93 73.24
C CYS A 224 -39.33 57.90 72.48
N LYS A 225 -38.20 57.84 73.22
CA LYS A 225 -36.82 57.80 72.71
C LYS A 225 -36.49 58.89 71.68
N ASP A 226 -37.17 60.03 71.74
CA ASP A 226 -37.10 61.11 70.73
C ASP A 226 -37.46 60.68 69.29
N ASN A 227 -38.18 59.55 69.15
CA ASN A 227 -38.61 58.95 67.88
C ASN A 227 -40.14 58.86 67.77
N GLY A 228 -40.85 59.72 68.49
CA GLY A 228 -42.30 59.80 68.48
C GLY A 228 -42.82 60.95 69.32
N ARG A 229 -44.15 61.05 69.41
CA ARG A 229 -44.83 62.05 70.23
C ARG A 229 -45.60 61.38 71.36
N CYS A 230 -45.46 61.93 72.56
CA CYS A 230 -46.26 61.54 73.71
C CYS A 230 -47.68 62.10 73.57
N VAL A 231 -48.66 61.22 73.37
CA VAL A 231 -50.09 61.57 73.29
C VAL A 231 -50.85 60.71 74.29
N ASP A 232 -51.47 61.35 75.28
CA ASP A 232 -52.27 60.69 76.33
C ASP A 232 -51.54 59.54 77.07
N GLY A 233 -50.22 59.70 77.30
CA GLY A 233 -49.40 58.69 77.98
C GLY A 233 -48.98 57.50 77.13
N GLN A 234 -49.29 57.50 75.82
CA GLN A 234 -48.82 56.52 74.84
C GLN A 234 -47.91 57.19 73.80
N CYS A 235 -46.90 56.45 73.34
CA CYS A 235 -46.02 56.92 72.29
C CYS A 235 -46.63 56.66 70.91
N VAL A 236 -46.84 57.74 70.15
CA VAL A 236 -47.18 57.68 68.72
C VAL A 236 -45.88 57.85 67.94
N CYS A 237 -45.38 56.76 67.38
CA CYS A 237 -44.06 56.71 66.76
C CYS A 237 -43.97 57.48 65.44
N ASP A 238 -42.81 58.10 65.21
CA ASP A 238 -42.45 58.70 63.94
C ASP A 238 -42.36 57.63 62.84
N GLU A 239 -42.47 58.05 61.58
CA GLU A 239 -42.51 57.13 60.44
C GLU A 239 -41.28 56.20 60.41
N GLY A 240 -41.54 54.88 60.38
CA GLY A 240 -40.51 53.83 60.39
C GLY A 240 -40.15 53.28 61.77
N PHE A 241 -40.56 53.95 62.86
CA PHE A 241 -40.39 53.48 64.24
C PHE A 241 -41.64 52.76 64.75
N VAL A 242 -41.43 51.74 65.59
CA VAL A 242 -42.47 50.91 66.21
C VAL A 242 -42.06 50.50 67.63
N GLY A 243 -42.97 49.86 68.35
CA GLY A 243 -42.78 49.47 69.75
C GLY A 243 -43.50 50.40 70.73
N ALA A 244 -43.54 50.02 72.01
CA ALA A 244 -44.28 50.75 73.03
C ALA A 244 -43.67 52.11 73.39
N ASP A 245 -42.37 52.28 73.17
CA ASP A 245 -41.57 53.49 73.41
C ASP A 245 -40.86 54.00 72.14
N CYS A 246 -41.23 53.47 70.96
CA CYS A 246 -40.65 53.83 69.66
C CYS A 246 -39.14 53.53 69.50
N SER A 247 -38.61 52.54 70.23
CA SER A 247 -37.20 52.15 70.15
C SER A 247 -36.86 51.21 69.00
N LEU A 248 -37.85 50.59 68.35
CA LEU A 248 -37.65 49.57 67.31
C LEU A 248 -37.91 50.17 65.93
N VAL A 249 -37.25 49.63 64.92
CA VAL A 249 -37.40 50.04 63.52
C VAL A 249 -38.08 48.91 62.74
N LEU A 250 -39.01 49.26 61.84
CA LEU A 250 -39.62 48.28 60.94
C LEU A 250 -38.56 47.65 60.03
N GLY A 251 -38.47 46.32 60.05
CA GLY A 251 -37.58 45.59 59.17
C GLY A 251 -38.12 45.45 57.75
N PRO A 252 -37.24 45.32 56.74
CA PRO A 252 -37.64 44.93 55.39
C PRO A 252 -38.30 43.55 55.42
N GLN A 253 -39.20 43.30 54.48
CA GLN A 253 -39.90 42.02 54.33
C GLN A 253 -39.84 41.56 52.88
N GLY A 254 -40.04 40.27 52.65
CA GLY A 254 -40.14 39.72 51.30
C GLY A 254 -38.80 39.63 50.59
N LEU A 255 -37.70 39.50 51.32
CA LEU A 255 -36.38 39.23 50.72
C LEU A 255 -36.47 37.95 49.87
N ARG A 256 -36.15 38.07 48.59
CA ARG A 256 -36.25 36.97 47.62
C ARG A 256 -35.15 37.03 46.56
N LEU A 257 -34.86 35.87 45.97
CA LEU A 257 -33.97 35.76 44.81
C LEU A 257 -34.74 36.07 43.53
N ILE A 258 -34.11 36.86 42.67
CA ILE A 258 -34.62 37.18 41.33
C ILE A 258 -33.84 36.40 40.27
N THR A 259 -32.51 36.49 40.33
CA THR A 259 -31.61 35.82 39.37
C THR A 259 -30.46 35.20 40.14
N VAL A 260 -30.11 33.97 39.78
CA VAL A 260 -28.95 33.24 40.30
C VAL A 260 -28.01 32.98 39.12
N THR A 261 -26.72 33.20 39.32
CA THR A 261 -25.68 32.70 38.42
C THR A 261 -24.67 31.90 39.24
N ASP A 262 -23.61 31.43 38.61
CA ASP A 262 -22.51 30.77 39.29
C ASP A 262 -21.67 31.73 40.15
N VAL A 263 -21.70 33.03 39.87
CA VAL A 263 -20.86 34.04 40.58
C VAL A 263 -21.64 35.23 41.15
N SER A 264 -22.97 35.24 41.01
CA SER A 264 -23.80 36.36 41.46
C SER A 264 -25.21 35.94 41.90
N LEU A 265 -25.76 36.73 42.83
CA LEU A 265 -27.14 36.62 43.31
C LEU A 265 -27.80 38.00 43.21
N LEU A 266 -28.87 38.12 42.44
CA LEU A 266 -29.73 39.30 42.44
C LEU A 266 -30.85 39.09 43.44
N VAL A 267 -30.88 39.92 44.48
CA VAL A 267 -31.89 39.87 45.54
C VAL A 267 -32.79 41.11 45.50
N GLU A 268 -34.03 40.96 45.93
CA GLU A 268 -35.04 42.02 46.03
C GLU A 268 -35.76 41.92 47.38
N TRP A 269 -36.14 43.05 47.94
CA TRP A 269 -36.99 43.15 49.15
C TRP A 269 -38.05 44.25 49.00
N GLU A 270 -39.00 44.29 49.94
CA GLU A 270 -39.97 45.36 50.04
C GLU A 270 -39.39 46.58 50.77
N GLY A 271 -39.62 47.78 50.23
CA GLY A 271 -39.11 49.01 50.81
C GLY A 271 -39.76 49.36 52.15
N VAL A 272 -38.94 49.76 53.12
CA VAL A 272 -39.35 50.23 54.44
C VAL A 272 -39.52 51.74 54.42
N ARG A 273 -40.72 52.22 54.77
CA ARG A 273 -40.99 53.65 54.93
C ARG A 273 -40.21 54.23 56.10
N GLY A 274 -39.56 55.37 55.88
CA GLY A 274 -38.70 56.03 56.87
C GLY A 274 -37.24 55.54 56.88
N ALA A 275 -36.89 54.46 56.17
CA ALA A 275 -35.52 53.98 56.04
C ALA A 275 -34.59 55.05 55.45
N GLU A 276 -33.42 55.27 56.04
CA GLU A 276 -32.37 56.12 55.46
C GLU A 276 -31.54 55.34 54.44
N TYR A 277 -31.27 54.08 54.73
CA TYR A 277 -30.61 53.11 53.87
C TYR A 277 -30.87 51.69 54.39
N TYR A 278 -30.56 50.70 53.57
CA TYR A 278 -30.51 49.29 53.96
C TYR A 278 -29.06 48.85 54.11
N VAL A 279 -28.83 47.83 54.93
CA VAL A 279 -27.57 47.11 54.96
C VAL A 279 -27.86 45.67 54.56
N LEU A 280 -27.21 45.24 53.49
CA LEU A 280 -27.23 43.87 53.01
C LEU A 280 -25.97 43.16 53.50
N SER A 281 -26.13 42.08 54.25
CA SER A 281 -25.02 41.22 54.67
C SER A 281 -25.11 39.84 54.02
N TYR A 282 -23.96 39.28 53.64
CA TYR A 282 -23.90 37.94 53.06
C TYR A 282 -22.61 37.20 53.40
N TYR A 283 -22.71 35.88 53.58
CA TYR A 283 -21.57 34.99 53.85
C TYR A 283 -21.88 33.55 53.42
N PRO A 284 -20.85 32.73 53.10
CA PRO A 284 -21.02 31.31 52.85
C PRO A 284 -21.59 30.59 54.08
N GLU A 285 -22.54 29.68 53.87
CA GLU A 285 -23.13 28.87 54.93
C GLU A 285 -22.04 28.02 55.62
N GLY A 286 -21.88 28.22 56.93
CA GLY A 286 -20.83 27.59 57.74
C GLY A 286 -19.55 28.42 57.94
N ASP A 287 -19.43 29.59 57.29
CA ASP A 287 -18.29 30.52 57.47
C ASP A 287 -18.75 31.97 57.68
N GLU A 288 -19.31 32.24 58.87
CA GLU A 288 -19.71 33.60 59.30
C GLU A 288 -18.54 34.60 59.34
N ARG A 289 -17.29 34.14 59.35
CA ARG A 289 -16.11 35.02 59.38
C ARG A 289 -15.86 35.71 58.04
N ALA A 290 -16.43 35.18 56.96
CA ALA A 290 -16.34 35.75 55.61
C ALA A 290 -17.46 36.77 55.33
N LEU A 291 -18.16 37.26 56.36
CA LEU A 291 -19.25 38.22 56.25
C LEU A 291 -18.82 39.49 55.49
N GLN A 292 -19.60 39.80 54.47
CA GLN A 292 -19.53 41.04 53.71
C GLN A 292 -20.78 41.84 53.99
N GLU A 293 -20.64 43.15 54.14
CA GLU A 293 -21.74 44.10 54.32
C GLU A 293 -21.68 45.19 53.25
N VAL A 294 -22.86 45.54 52.72
CA VAL A 294 -23.01 46.61 51.76
C VAL A 294 -24.15 47.50 52.18
N GLN A 295 -23.89 48.81 52.21
CA GLN A 295 -24.92 49.83 52.38
C GLN A 295 -25.62 50.09 51.05
N VAL A 296 -26.94 49.93 51.03
CA VAL A 296 -27.80 50.14 49.85
C VAL A 296 -28.69 51.36 50.10
N PRO A 297 -28.73 52.36 49.21
CA PRO A 297 -29.59 53.54 49.37
C PRO A 297 -31.07 53.18 49.53
N ASN A 298 -31.84 53.98 50.27
CA ASN A 298 -33.28 53.75 50.46
C ASN A 298 -34.14 53.90 49.19
N THR A 299 -33.58 54.45 48.11
CA THR A 299 -34.21 54.53 46.78
C THR A 299 -34.16 53.21 46.02
N GLU A 300 -33.37 52.25 46.50
CA GLU A 300 -33.20 50.93 45.91
C GLU A 300 -33.77 49.86 46.83
N ASN A 301 -34.35 48.83 46.22
CA ASN A 301 -34.89 47.67 46.91
C ASN A 301 -34.40 46.35 46.27
N THR A 302 -33.35 46.45 45.47
CA THR A 302 -32.67 45.32 44.82
C THR A 302 -31.17 45.50 44.93
N TYR A 303 -30.42 44.39 44.95
CA TYR A 303 -28.97 44.44 44.94
C TYR A 303 -28.39 43.22 44.23
N LEU A 304 -27.39 43.45 43.37
CA LEU A 304 -26.64 42.39 42.69
C LEU A 304 -25.36 42.09 43.46
N ILE A 305 -25.35 40.98 44.19
CA ILE A 305 -24.15 40.45 44.85
C ILE A 305 -23.28 39.79 43.77
N THR A 306 -22.02 40.18 43.65
CA THR A 306 -21.08 39.65 42.63
C THR A 306 -19.81 39.10 43.27
N GLY A 307 -19.04 38.30 42.52
CA GLY A 307 -17.79 37.71 43.01
C GLY A 307 -17.99 36.54 43.97
N LEU A 308 -19.16 35.89 43.91
CA LEU A 308 -19.47 34.70 44.69
C LEU A 308 -18.80 33.45 44.09
N LYS A 309 -18.61 32.44 44.94
CA LYS A 309 -18.04 31.16 44.52
C LYS A 309 -19.13 30.26 43.93
N PRO A 310 -18.89 29.59 42.79
CA PRO A 310 -19.83 28.63 42.20
C PRO A 310 -20.17 27.45 43.10
N GLY A 311 -21.44 27.04 43.09
CA GLY A 311 -21.93 25.89 43.85
C GLY A 311 -21.81 26.01 45.37
N VAL A 312 -21.74 27.23 45.90
CA VAL A 312 -21.64 27.52 47.34
C VAL A 312 -22.97 28.09 47.82
N THR A 313 -23.44 27.59 48.96
CA THR A 313 -24.63 28.13 49.63
C THR A 313 -24.26 29.36 50.44
N TYR A 314 -25.00 30.45 50.25
CA TYR A 314 -24.83 31.72 50.95
C TYR A 314 -26.06 32.02 51.80
N ILE A 315 -25.83 32.60 52.98
CA ILE A 315 -26.83 33.24 53.79
C ILE A 315 -26.82 34.73 53.45
N VAL A 316 -27.98 35.27 53.05
CA VAL A 316 -28.14 36.69 52.71
C VAL A 316 -29.19 37.29 53.63
N GLN A 317 -28.86 38.45 54.20
CA GLN A 317 -29.72 39.17 55.13
C GLN A 317 -29.81 40.64 54.77
N VAL A 318 -30.97 41.25 54.97
CA VAL A 318 -31.16 42.69 54.77
C VAL A 318 -31.89 43.30 55.97
N TYR A 319 -31.39 44.42 56.47
CA TYR A 319 -32.05 45.21 57.51
C TYR A 319 -32.05 46.70 57.13
N ALA A 320 -33.02 47.45 57.66
CA ALA A 320 -33.14 48.89 57.44
C ALA A 320 -32.50 49.67 58.59
N VAL A 321 -31.95 50.85 58.30
CA VAL A 321 -31.39 51.74 59.31
C VAL A 321 -32.13 53.08 59.28
N ILE A 322 -32.58 53.55 60.45
CA ILE A 322 -33.23 54.86 60.66
C ILE A 322 -32.57 55.54 61.85
N LYS A 323 -32.06 56.76 61.69
CA LYS A 323 -31.35 57.53 62.73
C LYS A 323 -30.27 56.71 63.48
N GLY A 324 -29.57 55.83 62.77
CA GLY A 324 -28.52 54.96 63.34
C GLY A 324 -29.00 53.72 64.11
N ILE A 325 -30.32 53.46 64.16
CA ILE A 325 -30.90 52.24 64.75
C ILE A 325 -31.20 51.24 63.63
N SER A 326 -30.72 50.00 63.79
CA SER A 326 -30.94 48.91 62.83
C SER A 326 -32.22 48.13 63.17
N SER A 327 -33.00 47.77 62.16
CA SER A 327 -34.14 46.86 62.31
C SER A 327 -33.70 45.41 62.50
N ASP A 328 -34.65 44.53 62.80
CA ASP A 328 -34.48 43.09 62.54
C ASP A 328 -34.25 42.84 61.04
N ALA A 329 -33.47 41.81 60.72
CA ALA A 329 -33.12 41.47 59.34
C ALA A 329 -34.05 40.38 58.77
N ASP A 330 -34.47 40.54 57.52
CA ASP A 330 -35.05 39.44 56.74
C ASP A 330 -33.91 38.57 56.17
N ARG A 331 -34.13 37.26 56.04
CA ARG A 331 -33.08 36.27 55.74
C ARG A 331 -33.52 35.26 54.70
N ILE A 332 -32.65 35.00 53.73
CA ILE A 332 -32.76 33.89 52.79
C ILE A 332 -31.49 33.04 52.75
N VAL A 333 -31.64 31.82 52.24
CA VAL A 333 -30.53 30.92 51.91
C VAL A 333 -30.56 30.69 50.40
N ALA A 334 -29.42 30.90 49.75
CA ALA A 334 -29.30 30.90 48.30
C ALA A 334 -28.04 30.14 47.87
N THR A 335 -28.15 29.16 46.98
CA THR A 335 -26.99 28.45 46.42
C THR A 335 -26.70 28.98 45.01
N THR A 336 -25.47 29.42 44.77
CA THR A 336 -25.01 29.79 43.42
C THR A 336 -25.01 28.59 42.50
N GLU A 337 -25.21 28.82 41.20
CA GLU A 337 -25.16 27.73 40.21
C GLU A 337 -23.76 27.11 40.13
N LEU A 338 -23.67 25.88 39.61
CA LEU A 338 -22.38 25.28 39.27
C LEU A 338 -21.91 25.89 37.94
N SER A 339 -20.65 26.35 37.90
CA SER A 339 -20.05 26.80 36.65
C SER A 339 -20.03 25.68 35.61
N GLY A 340 -20.26 26.07 34.35
CA GLY A 340 -19.97 25.20 33.22
C GLY A 340 -18.46 24.96 33.10
N VAL A 341 -18.08 23.98 32.29
CA VAL A 341 -16.66 23.74 32.02
C VAL A 341 -16.16 24.72 30.96
N GLU A 342 -14.97 25.27 31.15
CA GLU A 342 -14.37 26.19 30.18
C GLU A 342 -13.42 25.46 29.22
N GLU A 343 -13.15 26.07 28.08
CA GLU A 343 -12.18 25.59 27.08
C GLU A 343 -12.36 24.13 26.64
N ILE A 344 -13.61 23.68 26.46
CA ILE A 344 -13.87 22.35 25.89
C ILE A 344 -13.36 22.27 24.45
N ARG A 345 -12.48 21.31 24.16
CA ARG A 345 -11.86 21.13 22.83
C ARG A 345 -11.66 19.66 22.50
N VAL A 346 -11.56 19.38 21.21
CA VAL A 346 -11.17 18.07 20.68
C VAL A 346 -9.64 18.01 20.60
N LEU A 347 -9.03 17.03 21.28
CA LEU A 347 -7.58 16.80 21.28
C LEU A 347 -7.14 15.85 20.16
N GLY A 348 -8.00 14.88 19.82
CA GLY A 348 -7.69 13.85 18.84
C GLY A 348 -8.94 13.10 18.43
N GLN A 349 -8.86 12.44 17.29
CA GLN A 349 -9.96 11.69 16.69
C GLN A 349 -9.42 10.45 15.99
N THR A 350 -10.23 9.40 15.96
CA THR A 350 -10.04 8.18 15.15
C THR A 350 -11.30 7.96 14.32
N GLU A 351 -11.35 6.85 13.58
CA GLU A 351 -12.55 6.43 12.84
C GLU A 351 -13.73 6.07 13.75
N ASP A 352 -13.51 5.85 15.05
CA ASP A 352 -14.50 5.35 16.00
C ASP A 352 -14.42 6.00 17.39
N SER A 353 -13.59 7.02 17.56
CA SER A 353 -13.44 7.72 18.84
C SER A 353 -13.11 9.19 18.68
N ILE A 354 -13.52 9.99 19.67
CA ILE A 354 -13.17 11.40 19.79
C ILE A 354 -12.64 11.62 21.21
N GLN A 355 -11.41 12.12 21.30
CA GLN A 355 -10.82 12.54 22.56
C GLN A 355 -11.07 14.02 22.78
N VAL A 356 -11.74 14.35 23.88
CA VAL A 356 -12.03 15.72 24.30
C VAL A 356 -11.34 16.02 25.61
N ASP A 357 -11.01 17.30 25.82
CA ASP A 357 -10.64 17.78 27.13
C ASP A 357 -11.31 19.12 27.45
N TRP A 358 -11.39 19.42 28.74
CA TRP A 358 -11.92 20.67 29.25
C TRP A 358 -11.20 21.05 30.54
N GLN A 359 -11.26 22.34 30.88
CA GLN A 359 -10.69 22.84 32.12
C GLN A 359 -11.58 22.48 33.30
N ASN A 360 -10.97 21.97 34.37
CA ASN A 360 -11.70 21.66 35.60
C ASN A 360 -12.11 22.96 36.31
N PRO A 361 -13.38 23.09 36.74
CA PRO A 361 -13.83 24.24 37.50
C PRO A 361 -13.09 24.32 38.85
N GLU A 362 -12.98 25.54 39.39
CA GLU A 362 -12.40 25.78 40.73
C GLU A 362 -13.22 25.11 41.83
N ALA A 363 -14.55 25.10 41.68
CA ALA A 363 -15.45 24.45 42.61
C ALA A 363 -15.32 22.91 42.53
N GLU A 364 -15.36 22.25 43.69
CA GLU A 364 -15.42 20.79 43.75
C GLU A 364 -16.75 20.28 43.18
N VAL A 365 -16.65 19.33 42.25
CA VAL A 365 -17.76 18.65 41.57
C VAL A 365 -17.60 17.13 41.71
N ASP A 366 -18.70 16.40 41.72
CA ASP A 366 -18.70 14.93 41.91
C ASP A 366 -18.24 14.23 40.63
N PHE A 367 -18.82 14.61 39.49
CA PHE A 367 -18.47 14.13 38.16
C PHE A 367 -18.97 15.09 37.08
N PHE A 368 -18.56 14.85 35.84
CA PHE A 368 -19.04 15.53 34.65
C PHE A 368 -20.01 14.63 33.90
N LYS A 369 -21.16 15.16 33.49
CA LYS A 369 -22.12 14.48 32.62
C LYS A 369 -21.79 14.88 31.18
N LEU A 370 -21.23 13.94 30.42
CA LEU A 370 -20.92 14.13 29.01
C LEU A 370 -22.06 13.56 28.16
N ARG A 371 -22.53 14.32 27.19
CA ARG A 371 -23.47 13.85 26.16
C ARG A 371 -22.89 14.07 24.78
N HIS A 372 -23.07 13.11 23.90
CA HIS A 372 -22.71 13.24 22.51
C HIS A 372 -23.88 12.82 21.62
N ALA A 373 -24.16 13.64 20.62
CA ALA A 373 -25.23 13.41 19.67
C ALA A 373 -24.70 13.45 18.24
N SER A 374 -24.94 12.41 17.46
CA SER A 374 -24.67 12.45 16.02
C SER A 374 -25.75 13.24 15.29
N SER A 375 -25.42 13.68 14.07
CA SER A 375 -26.34 14.41 13.19
C SER A 375 -27.62 13.65 12.80
N ASP A 376 -27.64 12.32 12.98
CA ASP A 376 -28.80 11.45 12.77
C ASP A 376 -29.73 11.34 13.99
N GLY A 377 -29.38 11.97 15.12
CA GLY A 377 -30.20 12.09 16.32
C GLY A 377 -30.00 10.98 17.36
N GLN A 378 -28.97 10.12 17.23
CA GLN A 378 -28.57 9.23 18.32
C GLN A 378 -27.85 10.04 19.40
N GLU A 379 -28.42 10.11 20.61
CA GLU A 379 -27.84 10.77 21.78
C GLU A 379 -27.46 9.72 22.82
N GLU A 380 -26.19 9.70 23.21
CA GLU A 380 -25.69 8.89 24.31
C GLU A 380 -25.08 9.78 25.41
N GLN A 381 -25.09 9.27 26.64
CA GLN A 381 -24.57 9.97 27.79
C GLN A 381 -23.68 9.08 28.65
N GLU A 382 -22.68 9.70 29.28
CA GLU A 382 -21.74 9.03 30.17
C GLU A 382 -21.32 9.95 31.32
N ASN A 383 -20.97 9.34 32.46
CA ASN A 383 -20.48 10.05 33.63
C ASN A 383 -18.95 9.95 33.67
N VAL A 384 -18.28 11.09 33.60
CA VAL A 384 -16.81 11.19 33.59
C VAL A 384 -16.34 11.71 34.94
N ALA A 385 -15.49 10.96 35.63
CA ALA A 385 -14.92 11.40 36.90
C ALA A 385 -13.96 12.58 36.70
N ARG A 386 -13.90 13.49 37.69
CA ARG A 386 -12.97 14.62 37.66
C ARG A 386 -11.53 14.14 37.80
N SER A 387 -10.65 14.61 36.90
CA SER A 387 -9.20 14.37 37.00
C SER A 387 -8.58 15.13 38.17
N GLN A 388 -7.46 14.62 38.71
CA GLN A 388 -6.64 15.33 39.69
C GLN A 388 -5.81 16.47 39.04
N GLU A 389 -5.69 16.47 37.71
CA GLU A 389 -5.00 17.51 36.96
C GLU A 389 -5.89 18.75 36.75
N ALA A 390 -5.32 19.82 36.21
CA ALA A 390 -6.06 21.05 35.91
C ALA A 390 -7.14 20.87 34.82
N ARG A 391 -7.02 19.81 34.01
CA ARG A 391 -7.95 19.48 32.93
C ARG A 391 -8.41 18.03 33.06
N THR A 392 -9.64 17.77 32.64
CA THR A 392 -10.14 16.40 32.49
C THR A 392 -10.12 16.04 31.01
N ILE A 393 -9.52 14.89 30.69
CA ILE A 393 -9.45 14.32 29.35
C ILE A 393 -10.31 13.07 29.32
N HIS A 394 -11.14 12.93 28.30
CA HIS A 394 -11.97 11.75 28.10
C HIS A 394 -12.01 11.34 26.63
N THR A 395 -12.08 10.03 26.38
CA THR A 395 -12.19 9.48 25.02
C THR A 395 -13.53 8.80 24.87
N ILE A 396 -14.36 9.36 24.00
CA ILE A 396 -15.65 8.80 23.61
C ILE A 396 -15.36 7.72 22.57
N VAL A 397 -15.78 6.48 22.80
CA VAL A 397 -15.50 5.32 21.93
C VAL A 397 -16.78 4.73 21.36
N GLY A 398 -16.67 3.99 20.24
CA GLY A 398 -17.82 3.31 19.61
C GLY A 398 -18.60 4.20 18.66
N LEU A 399 -17.99 5.28 18.17
CA LEU A 399 -18.60 6.24 17.26
C LEU A 399 -18.61 5.73 15.80
N ASN A 400 -19.52 6.27 14.99
CA ASN A 400 -19.62 5.97 13.57
C ASN A 400 -18.55 6.73 12.78
N PRO A 401 -17.82 6.10 11.84
CA PRO A 401 -16.82 6.77 11.01
C PRO A 401 -17.36 7.91 10.16
N GLY A 402 -16.54 8.93 9.91
CA GLY A 402 -16.86 10.06 9.05
C GLY A 402 -18.04 10.92 9.52
N THR A 403 -18.47 10.78 10.78
CA THR A 403 -19.71 11.34 11.33
C THR A 403 -19.39 12.51 12.26
N GLU A 404 -20.19 13.58 12.15
CA GLU A 404 -20.09 14.76 13.02
C GLU A 404 -20.92 14.55 14.30
N TYR A 405 -20.30 14.86 15.43
CA TYR A 405 -20.88 14.74 16.77
C TYR A 405 -20.88 16.10 17.47
N GLN A 406 -22.05 16.48 18.00
CA GLN A 406 -22.18 17.58 18.94
C GLN A 406 -21.96 17.03 20.36
N ILE A 407 -20.91 17.50 21.02
CA ILE A 407 -20.49 17.03 22.35
C ILE A 407 -20.81 18.13 23.35
N SER A 408 -21.40 17.76 24.48
CA SER A 408 -21.69 18.66 25.59
C SER A 408 -21.25 18.09 26.93
N VAL A 409 -20.74 18.95 27.80
CA VAL A 409 -20.28 18.58 29.14
C VAL A 409 -20.93 19.49 30.18
N GLN A 410 -21.50 18.88 31.22
CA GLN A 410 -22.12 19.55 32.36
C GLN A 410 -21.44 19.12 33.67
N THR A 411 -21.32 20.03 34.63
CA THR A 411 -20.86 19.75 35.98
C THR A 411 -22.00 19.22 36.85
N ILE A 412 -21.73 18.19 37.67
CA ILE A 412 -22.72 17.61 38.59
C ILE A 412 -22.16 17.65 40.02
N LYS A 413 -22.96 18.16 40.96
CA LYS A 413 -22.69 18.11 42.41
C LYS A 413 -23.99 17.86 43.17
N GLY A 414 -24.12 16.70 43.82
CA GLY A 414 -25.37 16.26 44.44
C GLY A 414 -26.49 16.14 43.40
N SER A 415 -27.55 16.94 43.57
CA SER A 415 -28.68 17.01 42.62
C SER A 415 -28.61 18.20 41.66
N SER A 416 -27.57 19.04 41.75
CA SER A 416 -27.44 20.26 40.94
C SER A 416 -26.66 19.97 39.65
N GLU A 417 -27.17 20.46 38.52
CA GLU A 417 -26.49 20.41 37.21
C GLU A 417 -26.04 21.83 36.81
N GLY A 418 -24.81 21.98 36.36
CA GLY A 418 -24.29 23.24 35.82
C GLY A 418 -24.63 23.45 34.34
N LYS A 419 -24.26 24.64 33.84
CA LYS A 419 -24.44 25.02 32.44
C LYS A 419 -23.67 24.07 31.50
N ALA A 420 -24.31 23.66 30.40
CA ALA A 420 -23.69 22.84 29.38
C ALA A 420 -22.71 23.65 28.53
N SER A 421 -21.51 23.11 28.37
CA SER A 421 -20.49 23.63 27.43
C SER A 421 -20.39 22.70 26.23
N HIS A 422 -20.29 23.26 25.03
CA HIS A 422 -20.40 22.51 23.78
C HIS A 422 -19.12 22.56 22.95
N THR A 423 -18.83 21.47 22.23
CA THR A 423 -17.84 21.39 21.17
C THR A 423 -18.35 20.47 20.06
N THR A 424 -17.74 20.53 18.88
CA THR A 424 -18.04 19.59 17.79
C THR A 424 -16.77 18.83 17.42
N GLY A 425 -16.92 17.52 17.23
CA GLY A 425 -15.85 16.64 16.74
C GLY A 425 -16.35 15.78 15.61
N VAL A 426 -15.47 15.45 14.67
CA VAL A 426 -15.83 14.64 13.51
C VAL A 426 -14.90 13.43 13.45
N THR A 427 -15.45 12.23 13.59
CA THR A 427 -14.64 11.00 13.49
C THR A 427 -14.01 10.88 12.11
N ASP A 428 -12.81 10.31 12.04
CA ASP A 428 -12.10 10.08 10.78
C ASP A 428 -12.88 9.11 9.87
N ILE A 429 -12.58 9.17 8.57
CA ILE A 429 -13.14 8.24 7.59
C ILE A 429 -12.43 6.90 7.76
N ASP A 430 -13.17 5.80 7.89
CA ASP A 430 -12.59 4.47 7.96
C ASP A 430 -11.88 4.10 6.66
N ALA A 431 -10.74 3.43 6.76
CA ALA A 431 -9.95 3.08 5.59
C ALA A 431 -10.59 1.89 4.85
N PRO A 432 -10.51 1.85 3.50
CA PRO A 432 -10.96 0.68 2.74
C PRO A 432 -10.24 -0.59 3.21
N THR A 433 -10.97 -1.65 3.49
CA THR A 433 -10.39 -2.91 3.99
C THR A 433 -10.43 -4.01 2.92
N LYS A 434 -9.72 -5.12 3.15
CA LYS A 434 -9.59 -6.25 2.22
C LYS A 434 -9.19 -5.84 0.81
N LEU A 435 -8.32 -4.84 0.68
CA LEU A 435 -7.73 -4.49 -0.58
C LEU A 435 -6.88 -5.65 -1.09
N VAL A 436 -7.29 -6.24 -2.20
CA VAL A 436 -6.58 -7.35 -2.84
C VAL A 436 -6.49 -7.13 -4.35
N THR A 437 -5.42 -7.65 -4.94
CA THR A 437 -5.18 -7.68 -6.37
C THR A 437 -5.59 -9.04 -6.94
N ARG A 438 -6.29 -9.01 -8.09
CA ARG A 438 -6.77 -10.17 -8.82
C ARG A 438 -6.62 -9.93 -10.31
N GLU A 439 -6.69 -11.01 -11.09
CA GLU A 439 -6.68 -10.93 -12.57
C GLU A 439 -5.47 -10.13 -13.10
N VAL A 440 -4.29 -10.40 -12.53
CA VAL A 440 -3.05 -9.72 -12.92
C VAL A 440 -2.61 -10.29 -14.28
N THR A 441 -2.34 -9.39 -15.23
CA THR A 441 -1.79 -9.70 -16.56
C THR A 441 -0.43 -9.03 -16.73
N GLU A 442 0.15 -9.11 -17.92
CA GLU A 442 1.40 -8.40 -18.24
C GLU A 442 1.27 -6.87 -18.21
N ASN A 443 0.06 -6.31 -18.29
CA ASN A 443 -0.16 -4.88 -18.43
C ASN A 443 -1.38 -4.33 -17.65
N SER A 444 -2.02 -5.17 -16.85
CA SER A 444 -3.19 -4.78 -16.08
C SER A 444 -3.30 -5.56 -14.77
N ALA A 445 -4.02 -4.99 -13.80
CA ALA A 445 -4.36 -5.66 -12.56
C ALA A 445 -5.70 -5.12 -12.05
N THR A 446 -6.60 -6.02 -11.64
CA THR A 446 -7.87 -5.64 -11.02
C THR A 446 -7.68 -5.55 -9.52
N VAL A 447 -7.97 -4.39 -8.93
CA VAL A 447 -7.97 -4.16 -7.48
C VAL A 447 -9.39 -4.16 -6.96
N THR A 448 -9.62 -4.84 -5.84
CA THR A 448 -10.93 -4.98 -5.19
C THR A 448 -10.81 -4.68 -3.71
N TRP A 449 -11.80 -4.01 -3.13
CA TRP A 449 -11.83 -3.62 -1.71
C TRP A 449 -13.26 -3.66 -1.15
N ASP A 450 -13.38 -3.72 0.17
CA ASP A 450 -14.66 -3.59 0.87
C ASP A 450 -15.06 -2.11 0.98
N LYS A 451 -16.36 -1.83 0.81
CA LYS A 451 -16.93 -0.49 0.96
C LYS A 451 -16.74 0.01 2.40
N VAL A 452 -16.33 1.27 2.55
CA VAL A 452 -16.20 1.93 3.86
C VAL A 452 -17.56 2.21 4.49
N ARG A 453 -17.62 2.30 5.82
CA ARG A 453 -18.85 2.57 6.59
C ARG A 453 -19.22 4.05 6.54
N ALA A 454 -18.23 4.94 6.56
CA ALA A 454 -18.43 6.37 6.40
C ALA A 454 -19.14 6.68 5.07
N GLU A 455 -20.05 7.64 5.09
CA GLU A 455 -20.61 8.20 3.86
C GLU A 455 -19.56 9.08 3.18
N ILE A 456 -19.18 8.75 1.96
CA ILE A 456 -18.05 9.33 1.21
C ILE A 456 -18.47 9.82 -0.18
N ASP A 457 -17.65 10.67 -0.80
CA ASP A 457 -17.86 11.11 -2.18
C ASP A 457 -17.26 10.10 -3.18
N GLY A 458 -16.16 9.45 -2.81
CA GLY A 458 -15.46 8.48 -3.65
C GLY A 458 -14.19 7.90 -3.04
N TYR A 459 -13.48 7.13 -3.84
CA TYR A 459 -12.16 6.60 -3.53
C TYR A 459 -11.12 7.16 -4.49
N THR A 460 -9.89 7.32 -4.00
CA THR A 460 -8.73 7.64 -4.82
C THR A 460 -7.78 6.46 -4.82
N LEU A 461 -7.39 6.01 -6.01
CA LEU A 461 -6.38 5.00 -6.24
C LEU A 461 -5.10 5.64 -6.76
N SER A 462 -3.95 5.14 -6.33
CA SER A 462 -2.65 5.50 -6.87
C SER A 462 -1.75 4.28 -6.85
N TYR A 463 -0.95 4.07 -7.89
CA TYR A 463 0.01 2.98 -7.93
C TYR A 463 1.41 3.49 -8.29
N SER A 464 2.42 2.93 -7.66
CA SER A 464 3.81 3.26 -7.93
C SER A 464 4.62 2.00 -8.20
N SER A 465 5.63 2.14 -9.04
CA SER A 465 6.71 1.15 -9.20
C SER A 465 8.04 1.80 -8.81
N PRO A 466 9.12 1.02 -8.65
CA PRO A 466 10.47 1.57 -8.40
C PRO A 466 10.95 2.56 -9.47
N GLU A 467 10.37 2.53 -10.67
CA GLU A 467 10.74 3.37 -11.81
C GLU A 467 9.93 4.68 -11.90
N GLY A 468 8.84 4.82 -11.13
CA GLY A 468 7.99 6.01 -11.17
C GLY A 468 6.61 5.81 -10.58
N THR A 469 5.90 6.93 -10.33
CA THR A 469 4.54 6.95 -9.75
C THR A 469 3.51 7.28 -10.82
N SER A 470 2.34 6.65 -10.76
CA SER A 470 1.20 6.98 -11.64
C SER A 470 0.38 8.17 -11.12
N GLN A 471 -0.54 8.65 -11.95
CA GLN A 471 -1.51 9.66 -11.54
C GLN A 471 -2.59 9.07 -10.61
N GLU A 472 -3.18 9.93 -9.80
CA GLU A 472 -4.31 9.56 -8.94
C GLU A 472 -5.58 9.35 -9.79
N ILE A 473 -6.27 8.23 -9.54
CA ILE A 473 -7.51 7.84 -10.21
C ILE A 473 -8.65 7.94 -9.21
N GLN A 474 -9.65 8.77 -9.49
CA GLN A 474 -10.84 8.89 -8.66
C GLN A 474 -11.96 7.99 -9.19
N VAL A 475 -12.59 7.24 -8.29
CA VAL A 475 -13.75 6.39 -8.56
C VAL A 475 -14.88 6.72 -7.59
N GLY A 476 -16.13 6.49 -8.00
CA GLY A 476 -17.30 6.84 -7.19
C GLY A 476 -17.44 6.02 -5.90
N ALA A 477 -18.26 6.53 -4.97
CA ALA A 477 -18.48 5.94 -3.64
C ALA A 477 -19.03 4.50 -3.63
N ASP A 478 -19.72 4.09 -4.69
CA ASP A 478 -20.30 2.74 -4.83
C ASP A 478 -19.39 1.75 -5.55
N VAL A 479 -18.20 2.19 -6.00
CA VAL A 479 -17.24 1.34 -6.69
C VAL A 479 -16.42 0.56 -5.68
N THR A 480 -16.37 -0.76 -5.84
CA THR A 480 -15.58 -1.68 -4.99
C THR A 480 -14.50 -2.44 -5.78
N SER A 481 -14.34 -2.12 -7.06
CA SER A 481 -13.33 -2.72 -7.93
C SER A 481 -12.91 -1.78 -9.05
N HIS A 482 -11.63 -1.79 -9.41
CA HIS A 482 -11.13 -1.02 -10.55
C HIS A 482 -9.99 -1.78 -11.25
N GLN A 483 -9.98 -1.73 -12.58
CA GLN A 483 -8.91 -2.33 -13.39
C GLN A 483 -7.87 -1.28 -13.73
N LEU A 484 -6.65 -1.46 -13.23
CA LEU A 484 -5.49 -0.68 -13.62
C LEU A 484 -4.99 -1.19 -14.97
N THR A 485 -4.78 -0.28 -15.93
CA THR A 485 -4.32 -0.61 -17.29
C THR A 485 -3.01 0.09 -17.60
N SER A 486 -2.33 -0.32 -18.68
CA SER A 486 -1.06 0.28 -19.13
C SER A 486 0.08 0.14 -18.13
N LEU A 487 0.09 -0.96 -17.37
CA LEU A 487 1.20 -1.35 -16.51
C LEU A 487 2.34 -1.95 -17.37
N LYS A 488 3.57 -1.87 -16.86
CA LYS A 488 4.73 -2.50 -17.50
C LYS A 488 4.81 -3.99 -17.11
N PRO A 489 5.15 -4.90 -18.04
CA PRO A 489 5.35 -6.32 -17.73
C PRO A 489 6.53 -6.60 -16.78
N GLY A 490 6.40 -7.58 -15.90
CA GLY A 490 7.46 -8.02 -14.99
C GLY A 490 7.91 -7.02 -13.93
N VAL A 491 7.02 -6.09 -13.54
CA VAL A 491 7.28 -5.00 -12.59
C VAL A 491 6.38 -5.15 -11.36
N LEU A 492 6.97 -5.00 -10.17
CA LEU A 492 6.24 -4.93 -8.90
C LEU A 492 5.64 -3.53 -8.71
N TYR A 493 4.32 -3.48 -8.56
CA TYR A 493 3.56 -2.27 -8.26
C TYR A 493 3.03 -2.29 -6.83
N THR A 494 3.20 -1.19 -6.11
CA THR A 494 2.52 -0.91 -4.84
C THR A 494 1.32 -0.04 -5.12
N ILE A 495 0.11 -0.51 -4.80
CA ILE A 495 -1.15 0.17 -5.05
C ILE A 495 -1.72 0.67 -3.74
N PHE A 496 -2.06 1.95 -3.68
CA PHE A 496 -2.68 2.64 -2.57
C PHE A 496 -4.13 3.00 -2.90
N ILE A 497 -4.99 2.90 -1.89
CA ILE A 497 -6.38 3.39 -1.95
C ILE A 497 -6.73 4.12 -0.67
N TRP A 498 -7.51 5.20 -0.77
CA TRP A 498 -8.14 5.86 0.36
C TRP A 498 -9.49 6.43 -0.05
N ALA A 499 -10.41 6.51 0.91
CA ALA A 499 -11.71 7.14 0.72
C ALA A 499 -11.61 8.65 0.97
N TYR A 500 -12.48 9.44 0.34
CA TYR A 500 -12.53 10.89 0.55
C TYR A 500 -13.97 11.43 0.64
N LYS A 501 -14.14 12.51 1.42
CA LYS A 501 -15.37 13.31 1.52
C LYS A 501 -14.98 14.79 1.60
N GLY A 502 -15.27 15.56 0.55
CA GLY A 502 -14.78 16.92 0.39
C GLY A 502 -13.24 16.99 0.45
N ALA A 503 -12.71 17.76 1.39
CA ALA A 503 -11.26 17.88 1.62
C ALA A 503 -10.67 16.81 2.57
N ARG A 504 -11.51 15.95 3.16
CA ARG A 504 -11.10 14.94 4.13
C ARG A 504 -10.82 13.61 3.44
N SER A 505 -9.88 12.84 3.98
CA SER A 505 -9.49 11.54 3.45
C SER A 505 -9.22 10.53 4.56
N SER A 506 -9.48 9.26 4.28
CA SER A 506 -9.11 8.16 5.17
C SER A 506 -7.60 7.93 5.17
N ARG A 507 -7.13 7.08 6.09
CA ARG A 507 -5.79 6.46 5.95
C ARG A 507 -5.72 5.66 4.64
N LYS A 508 -4.51 5.53 4.09
CA LYS A 508 -4.25 4.73 2.89
C LYS A 508 -4.15 3.25 3.23
N SER A 509 -4.84 2.42 2.47
CA SER A 509 -4.62 0.98 2.41
C SER A 509 -3.75 0.65 1.21
N SER A 510 -2.90 -0.37 1.33
CA SER A 510 -2.00 -0.76 0.25
C SER A 510 -1.97 -2.26 -0.01
N THR A 511 -1.73 -2.63 -1.26
CA THR A 511 -1.49 -3.99 -1.72
C THR A 511 -0.41 -3.97 -2.79
N GLU A 512 0.20 -5.13 -3.06
CA GLU A 512 1.19 -5.27 -4.12
C GLU A 512 0.64 -6.16 -5.24
N ALA A 513 1.07 -5.90 -6.47
CA ALA A 513 0.87 -6.77 -7.62
C ALA A 513 2.13 -6.74 -8.49
N GLU A 514 2.68 -7.92 -8.76
CA GLU A 514 3.73 -8.10 -9.75
C GLU A 514 3.08 -8.49 -11.07
N THR A 515 3.23 -7.66 -12.10
CA THR A 515 2.68 -7.95 -13.44
C THR A 515 3.35 -9.17 -14.04
N GLU A 516 2.60 -9.94 -14.83
CA GLU A 516 3.16 -11.10 -15.52
C GLU A 516 4.26 -10.67 -16.52
N LEU A 517 5.14 -11.61 -16.85
CA LEU A 517 6.12 -11.41 -17.93
C LEU A 517 5.40 -11.43 -19.28
N ASP A 518 5.74 -10.49 -20.16
CA ASP A 518 5.18 -10.50 -21.51
C ASP A 518 5.69 -11.67 -22.35
N VAL A 519 4.90 -12.03 -23.34
CA VAL A 519 5.15 -13.19 -24.19
C VAL A 519 6.01 -12.77 -25.38
N PRO A 520 7.07 -13.52 -25.74
CA PRO A 520 7.83 -13.24 -26.96
C PRO A 520 6.90 -13.24 -28.18
N THR A 521 6.95 -12.18 -28.99
CA THR A 521 6.09 -12.02 -30.16
C THR A 521 6.85 -12.33 -31.46
N ASN A 522 6.13 -12.43 -32.57
CA ASN A 522 6.71 -12.68 -33.90
C ASN A 522 7.62 -13.91 -33.96
N LEU A 523 7.25 -14.97 -33.24
CA LEU A 523 7.93 -16.25 -33.31
C LEU A 523 7.73 -16.89 -34.69
N LEU A 524 8.84 -17.00 -35.43
CA LEU A 524 8.85 -17.50 -36.80
C LEU A 524 9.94 -18.55 -36.98
N ALA A 525 9.61 -19.65 -37.66
CA ALA A 525 10.59 -20.61 -38.16
C ALA A 525 11.03 -20.23 -39.58
N ARG A 526 12.35 -20.12 -39.79
CA ARG A 526 13.00 -19.74 -41.05
C ARG A 526 14.19 -20.67 -41.32
N LYS A 527 14.71 -20.64 -42.56
CA LYS A 527 15.87 -21.44 -42.98
C LYS A 527 15.76 -22.92 -42.57
N VAL A 528 14.58 -23.49 -42.75
CA VAL A 528 14.28 -24.89 -42.40
C VAL A 528 15.02 -25.80 -43.37
N THR A 529 15.67 -26.83 -42.84
CA THR A 529 16.36 -27.87 -43.62
C THR A 529 15.78 -29.25 -43.28
N GLU A 530 16.38 -30.31 -43.81
CA GLU A 530 16.04 -31.70 -43.48
C GLU A 530 16.29 -32.07 -42.00
N ASN A 531 17.15 -31.34 -41.28
CA ASN A 531 17.53 -31.69 -39.91
C ASN A 531 17.70 -30.51 -38.95
N SER A 532 17.34 -29.30 -39.37
CA SER A 532 17.46 -28.11 -38.54
C SER A 532 16.43 -27.05 -38.91
N ALA A 533 16.09 -26.20 -37.94
CA ALA A 533 15.22 -25.05 -38.14
C ALA A 533 15.74 -23.88 -37.31
N LEU A 534 15.87 -22.70 -37.93
CA LEU A 534 16.17 -21.45 -37.23
C LEU A 534 14.85 -20.81 -36.79
N VAL A 535 14.67 -20.63 -35.49
CA VAL A 535 13.55 -19.86 -34.96
C VAL A 535 14.00 -18.48 -34.54
N SER A 536 13.18 -17.47 -34.78
CA SER A 536 13.44 -16.07 -34.43
C SER A 536 12.21 -15.44 -33.80
N TRP A 537 12.40 -14.53 -32.85
CA TRP A 537 11.33 -13.85 -32.11
C TRP A 537 11.73 -12.40 -31.79
N ASP A 538 10.73 -11.59 -31.46
CA ASP A 538 10.92 -10.25 -30.91
C ASP A 538 11.12 -10.33 -29.40
N ARG A 539 12.01 -9.48 -28.88
CA ARG A 539 12.34 -9.46 -27.45
C ARG A 539 11.16 -8.97 -26.62
N VAL A 540 11.05 -9.51 -25.41
CA VAL A 540 10.08 -9.08 -24.41
C VAL A 540 10.48 -7.71 -23.83
N GLN A 541 9.49 -6.98 -23.33
CA GLN A 541 9.67 -5.69 -22.66
C GLN A 541 10.07 -5.85 -21.19
N ALA A 542 9.60 -6.91 -20.53
CA ALA A 542 10.01 -7.25 -19.18
C ALA A 542 11.53 -7.48 -19.12
N ASP A 543 12.13 -7.03 -18.03
CA ASP A 543 13.51 -7.39 -17.69
C ASP A 543 13.58 -8.86 -17.27
N VAL A 544 14.24 -9.71 -18.05
CA VAL A 544 14.23 -11.18 -17.94
C VAL A 544 15.65 -11.75 -17.96
N ASP A 545 15.84 -12.92 -17.37
CA ASP A 545 17.13 -13.63 -17.35
C ASP A 545 17.43 -14.34 -18.68
N GLY A 546 16.42 -14.51 -19.53
CA GLY A 546 16.54 -15.20 -20.80
C GLY A 546 15.24 -15.74 -21.35
N TYR A 547 15.36 -16.61 -22.34
CA TYR A 547 14.25 -17.35 -22.94
C TYR A 547 14.49 -18.84 -22.82
N MET A 548 13.42 -19.59 -22.60
CA MET A 548 13.43 -21.04 -22.66
C MET A 548 12.73 -21.48 -23.95
N LEU A 549 13.38 -22.36 -24.70
CA LEU A 549 12.87 -22.91 -25.95
C LEU A 549 12.72 -24.42 -25.86
N SER A 550 11.68 -24.93 -26.48
CA SER A 550 11.39 -26.36 -26.58
C SER A 550 10.71 -26.64 -27.91
N TYR A 551 10.77 -27.88 -28.39
CA TYR A 551 9.98 -28.32 -29.53
C TYR A 551 9.16 -29.58 -29.20
N SER A 552 8.28 -30.04 -30.07
CA SER A 552 7.65 -31.33 -29.89
C SER A 552 7.20 -31.86 -31.25
N SER A 553 7.17 -33.18 -31.39
CA SER A 553 6.56 -33.85 -32.53
C SER A 553 5.61 -34.93 -32.01
N ALA A 554 4.75 -35.50 -32.87
CA ALA A 554 3.81 -36.54 -32.47
C ALA A 554 4.48 -37.77 -31.82
N ASP A 555 5.73 -38.07 -32.19
CA ASP A 555 6.44 -39.29 -31.81
C ASP A 555 7.64 -39.05 -30.87
N ASP A 556 7.92 -37.81 -30.46
CA ASP A 556 9.05 -37.49 -29.56
C ASP A 556 8.80 -36.22 -28.75
N SER A 557 9.21 -36.26 -27.47
CA SER A 557 9.34 -35.11 -26.59
C SER A 557 10.71 -34.46 -26.78
N SER A 558 10.78 -33.12 -26.80
CA SER A 558 12.07 -32.42 -26.91
C SER A 558 12.77 -32.19 -25.57
N GLN A 559 13.99 -31.64 -25.69
CA GLN A 559 14.72 -30.99 -24.61
C GLN A 559 14.40 -29.50 -24.54
N GLU A 560 14.44 -28.96 -23.33
CA GLU A 560 14.38 -27.53 -23.08
C GLU A 560 15.78 -26.91 -23.17
N VAL A 561 15.89 -25.76 -23.85
CA VAL A 561 17.14 -25.03 -24.02
C VAL A 561 16.94 -23.59 -23.56
N GLN A 562 17.74 -23.17 -22.59
CA GLN A 562 17.80 -21.79 -22.14
C GLN A 562 18.79 -20.99 -22.99
N VAL A 563 18.38 -19.80 -23.40
CA VAL A 563 19.21 -18.81 -24.10
C VAL A 563 19.19 -17.48 -23.35
N ALA A 564 20.26 -16.70 -23.49
CA ALA A 564 20.38 -15.39 -22.88
C ALA A 564 19.31 -14.40 -23.37
N GLU A 565 19.06 -13.38 -22.56
CA GLU A 565 18.09 -12.29 -22.73
C GLU A 565 18.33 -11.43 -23.97
N ASP A 566 19.57 -11.37 -24.46
CA ASP A 566 19.95 -10.63 -25.66
C ASP A 566 19.70 -11.40 -26.97
N ARG A 567 19.36 -12.69 -26.88
CA ARG A 567 19.09 -13.51 -28.07
C ARG A 567 17.71 -13.23 -28.64
N SER A 568 17.64 -13.20 -29.97
CA SER A 568 16.38 -13.12 -30.76
C SER A 568 16.25 -14.25 -31.77
N SER A 569 17.16 -15.22 -31.75
CA SER A 569 17.09 -16.40 -32.60
C SER A 569 17.87 -17.59 -32.04
N TYR A 570 17.43 -18.80 -32.40
CA TYR A 570 18.05 -20.06 -32.03
C TYR A 570 17.87 -21.11 -33.13
N THR A 571 18.89 -21.94 -33.36
CA THR A 571 18.83 -23.01 -34.37
C THR A 571 18.70 -24.36 -33.68
N PHE A 572 17.53 -25.00 -33.83
CA PHE A 572 17.39 -26.41 -33.48
C PHE A 572 18.11 -27.27 -34.51
N THR A 573 18.91 -28.24 -34.05
CA THR A 573 19.67 -29.17 -34.90
C THR A 573 19.36 -30.62 -34.49
N GLY A 574 19.61 -31.57 -35.39
CA GLY A 574 19.33 -32.99 -35.13
C GLY A 574 17.85 -33.36 -35.25
N LEU A 575 17.05 -32.53 -35.93
CA LEU A 575 15.64 -32.81 -36.21
C LEU A 575 15.51 -33.95 -37.24
N ARG A 576 14.39 -34.68 -37.20
CA ARG A 576 14.10 -35.75 -38.17
C ARG A 576 13.56 -35.16 -39.48
N PRO A 577 13.99 -35.66 -40.66
CA PRO A 577 13.48 -35.21 -41.95
C PRO A 577 11.98 -35.48 -42.16
N GLY A 578 11.27 -34.52 -42.76
CA GLY A 578 9.85 -34.63 -43.11
C GLY A 578 8.89 -34.75 -41.93
N VAL A 579 9.23 -34.23 -40.75
CA VAL A 579 8.42 -34.29 -39.53
C VAL A 579 7.91 -32.89 -39.16
N LEU A 580 6.65 -32.79 -38.73
CA LEU A 580 6.05 -31.57 -38.21
C LEU A 580 6.46 -31.37 -36.74
N TYR A 581 7.00 -30.20 -36.45
CA TYR A 581 7.44 -29.78 -35.12
C TYR A 581 6.66 -28.54 -34.67
N THR A 582 6.14 -28.58 -33.45
CA THR A 582 5.64 -27.40 -32.73
C THR A 582 6.75 -26.88 -31.85
N VAL A 583 7.19 -25.64 -32.07
CA VAL A 583 8.20 -24.96 -31.26
C VAL A 583 7.51 -24.06 -30.24
N TYR A 584 7.97 -24.10 -29.00
CA TYR A 584 7.55 -23.29 -27.88
C TYR A 584 8.68 -22.36 -27.44
N ILE A 585 8.34 -21.12 -27.09
CA ILE A 585 9.23 -20.19 -26.41
C ILE A 585 8.49 -19.48 -25.28
N TRP A 586 9.16 -19.22 -24.17
CA TRP A 586 8.68 -18.36 -23.11
C TRP A 586 9.86 -17.63 -22.46
N ALA A 587 9.59 -16.46 -21.90
CA ALA A 587 10.59 -15.70 -21.16
C ALA A 587 10.66 -16.20 -19.71
N ILE A 588 11.82 -16.08 -19.09
CA ILE A 588 12.08 -16.56 -17.72
C ILE A 588 12.77 -15.49 -16.88
N LYS A 589 12.38 -15.35 -15.61
CA LYS A 589 13.01 -14.46 -14.62
C LYS A 589 12.94 -15.13 -13.25
N GLY A 590 14.08 -15.58 -12.73
CA GLY A 590 14.15 -16.40 -11.52
C GLY A 590 13.29 -17.67 -11.66
N SER A 591 12.24 -17.78 -10.84
CA SER A 591 11.26 -18.87 -10.91
C SER A 591 10.01 -18.56 -11.74
N GLN A 592 9.87 -17.35 -12.27
CA GLN A 592 8.72 -16.94 -13.07
C GLN A 592 8.93 -17.27 -14.55
N SER A 593 7.82 -17.52 -15.25
CA SER A 593 7.79 -17.76 -16.69
C SER A 593 6.60 -17.07 -17.34
N SER A 594 6.79 -16.51 -18.54
CA SER A 594 5.65 -16.02 -19.33
C SER A 594 4.86 -17.18 -19.94
N ARG A 595 3.68 -16.87 -20.50
CA ARG A 595 2.94 -17.83 -21.32
C ARG A 595 3.78 -18.26 -22.53
N LYS A 596 3.56 -19.48 -23.03
CA LYS A 596 4.29 -20.02 -24.17
C LYS A 596 3.77 -19.43 -25.49
N ALA A 597 4.64 -18.82 -26.28
CA ALA A 597 4.40 -18.58 -27.70
C ALA A 597 4.77 -19.81 -28.52
N THR A 598 3.99 -20.09 -29.56
CA THR A 598 4.16 -21.28 -30.39
C THR A 598 4.18 -20.99 -31.88
N THR A 599 5.00 -21.74 -32.61
CA THR A 599 4.99 -21.76 -34.08
C THR A 599 5.18 -23.19 -34.57
N GLU A 600 4.64 -23.50 -35.73
CA GLU A 600 4.78 -24.83 -36.34
C GLU A 600 5.72 -24.78 -37.54
N THR A 601 6.54 -25.81 -37.68
CA THR A 601 7.44 -25.94 -38.82
C THR A 601 7.66 -27.40 -39.17
N GLU A 602 7.75 -27.71 -40.46
CA GLU A 602 7.95 -29.07 -40.93
C GLU A 602 9.28 -29.14 -41.68
N THR A 603 10.17 -30.02 -41.21
CA THR A 603 11.49 -30.21 -41.82
C THR A 603 11.40 -30.68 -43.27
N GLU A 604 12.42 -30.38 -44.06
CA GLU A 604 12.48 -30.82 -45.45
C GLU A 604 12.62 -32.35 -45.57
N ILE A 605 12.29 -32.89 -46.74
CA ILE A 605 12.48 -34.31 -47.07
C ILE A 605 13.97 -34.55 -47.37
N ASP A 606 14.60 -35.51 -46.70
CA ASP A 606 15.98 -35.87 -47.00
C ASP A 606 16.09 -36.54 -48.39
N ALA A 607 17.24 -36.33 -49.04
CA ALA A 607 17.44 -36.81 -50.39
C ALA A 607 17.73 -38.34 -50.41
N PRO A 608 17.31 -39.06 -51.47
CA PRO A 608 17.64 -40.48 -51.64
C PRO A 608 19.16 -40.69 -51.62
N LYS A 609 19.65 -41.72 -50.93
CA LYS A 609 21.11 -41.93 -50.78
C LYS A 609 21.61 -42.98 -51.76
N ASN A 610 22.88 -42.89 -52.15
CA ASN A 610 23.57 -43.90 -52.97
C ASN A 610 22.94 -44.19 -54.34
N LEU A 611 22.46 -43.17 -55.06
CA LEU A 611 22.07 -43.33 -56.47
C LEU A 611 23.30 -43.75 -57.29
N LYS A 612 23.26 -44.93 -57.91
CA LYS A 612 24.37 -45.49 -58.72
C LYS A 612 23.86 -46.24 -59.93
N ALA A 613 24.63 -46.17 -61.03
CA ALA A 613 24.46 -46.98 -62.23
C ALA A 613 25.43 -48.17 -62.25
N ALA A 614 24.93 -49.35 -62.65
CA ALA A 614 25.67 -50.61 -62.78
C ALA A 614 25.16 -51.39 -64.00
N ASP A 615 25.83 -52.49 -64.37
CA ASP A 615 25.50 -53.32 -65.56
C ASP A 615 25.27 -52.49 -66.83
N VAL A 616 26.21 -51.58 -67.13
CA VAL A 616 26.10 -50.66 -68.27
C VAL A 616 26.50 -51.37 -69.56
N LYS A 617 25.55 -51.46 -70.50
CA LYS A 617 25.70 -52.11 -71.81
C LYS A 617 25.75 -51.08 -72.93
N THR A 618 25.67 -51.54 -74.18
CA THR A 618 25.60 -50.67 -75.37
C THR A 618 24.29 -49.87 -75.45
N ASP A 619 23.23 -50.33 -74.79
CA ASP A 619 21.87 -49.77 -74.91
C ASP A 619 21.06 -49.74 -73.59
N SER A 620 21.67 -50.10 -72.46
CA SER A 620 20.97 -50.27 -71.19
C SER A 620 21.88 -50.07 -69.98
N ALA A 621 21.29 -49.76 -68.81
CA ALA A 621 22.00 -49.63 -67.53
C ALA A 621 21.04 -49.86 -66.35
N ALA A 622 21.49 -50.51 -65.28
CA ALA A 622 20.72 -50.71 -64.06
C ALA A 622 21.01 -49.62 -63.01
N LEU A 623 19.98 -49.02 -62.44
CA LEU A 623 20.05 -48.00 -61.41
C LEU A 623 19.64 -48.57 -60.06
N SER A 624 20.26 -48.09 -58.98
CA SER A 624 19.91 -48.43 -57.60
C SER A 624 20.10 -47.24 -56.65
N TRP A 625 19.28 -47.15 -55.61
CA TRP A 625 19.33 -46.10 -54.57
C TRP A 625 18.79 -46.62 -53.22
N LYS A 626 18.95 -45.83 -52.15
CA LYS A 626 18.37 -46.05 -50.81
C LYS A 626 17.27 -45.03 -50.55
N THR A 627 16.18 -45.49 -49.92
CA THR A 627 15.05 -44.65 -49.50
C THR A 627 15.49 -43.59 -48.47
N PRO A 628 14.95 -42.37 -48.56
CA PRO A 628 15.03 -41.35 -47.51
C PRO A 628 14.52 -41.84 -46.14
N GLN A 629 14.90 -41.13 -45.08
CA GLN A 629 14.35 -41.32 -43.73
C GLN A 629 12.95 -40.71 -43.60
N ALA A 630 12.72 -39.57 -44.24
CA ALA A 630 11.41 -38.94 -44.31
C ALA A 630 10.38 -39.90 -44.92
N HIS A 631 9.15 -39.87 -44.39
CA HIS A 631 8.03 -40.56 -45.02
C HIS A 631 7.71 -39.91 -46.37
N ILE A 632 7.74 -40.70 -47.44
CA ILE A 632 7.56 -40.25 -48.83
C ILE A 632 6.47 -41.07 -49.53
N GLU A 633 5.84 -40.49 -50.56
CA GLU A 633 4.89 -41.18 -51.43
C GLU A 633 5.62 -41.92 -52.57
N GLY A 634 6.73 -41.35 -53.06
CA GLY A 634 7.46 -41.93 -54.18
C GLY A 634 8.69 -41.16 -54.63
N PHE A 635 9.20 -41.56 -55.79
CA PHE A 635 10.35 -40.94 -56.45
C PHE A 635 10.01 -40.45 -57.86
N ILE A 636 10.69 -39.38 -58.29
CA ILE A 636 10.73 -38.91 -59.67
C ILE A 636 12.16 -39.07 -60.15
N LEU A 637 12.35 -39.94 -61.14
CA LEU A 637 13.62 -40.19 -61.79
C LEU A 637 13.59 -39.56 -63.18
N THR A 638 14.63 -38.81 -63.54
CA THR A 638 14.78 -38.35 -64.91
C THR A 638 16.13 -38.76 -65.47
N TYR A 639 16.18 -39.07 -66.76
CA TYR A 639 17.45 -39.34 -67.43
C TYR A 639 17.48 -38.74 -68.83
N ARG A 640 18.65 -38.26 -69.23
CA ARG A 640 18.91 -37.68 -70.55
C ARG A 640 20.37 -37.88 -70.95
N PRO A 641 20.68 -37.95 -72.26
CA PRO A 641 22.07 -37.86 -72.68
C PRO A 641 22.62 -36.45 -72.38
N GLU A 642 23.89 -36.38 -71.99
CA GLU A 642 24.56 -35.15 -71.56
C GLU A 642 24.64 -34.12 -72.71
N ASP A 643 24.80 -34.60 -73.94
CA ASP A 643 24.87 -33.80 -75.17
C ASP A 643 23.51 -33.27 -75.66
N GLY A 644 22.41 -33.60 -74.98
CA GLY A 644 21.07 -33.14 -75.34
C GLY A 644 20.49 -33.79 -76.61
N SER A 645 21.10 -34.87 -77.12
CA SER A 645 20.67 -35.55 -78.35
C SER A 645 19.31 -36.24 -78.26
N MET A 646 18.78 -36.46 -77.05
CA MET A 646 17.45 -36.99 -76.80
C MET A 646 16.74 -36.19 -75.72
N GLN A 647 15.41 -36.22 -75.75
CA GLN A 647 14.56 -35.61 -74.72
C GLN A 647 14.76 -36.30 -73.36
N THR A 648 14.59 -35.53 -72.30
CA THR A 648 14.58 -36.05 -70.92
C THR A 648 13.40 -36.98 -70.74
N VAL A 649 13.68 -38.20 -70.27
CA VAL A 649 12.65 -39.17 -69.91
C VAL A 649 12.41 -39.10 -68.41
N GLU A 650 11.15 -38.95 -68.01
CA GLU A 650 10.71 -38.98 -66.60
C GLU A 650 10.03 -40.31 -66.27
N LYS A 651 10.32 -40.85 -65.09
CA LYS A 651 9.66 -42.02 -64.51
C LYS A 651 9.30 -41.74 -63.06
N LYS A 652 8.09 -42.15 -62.67
CA LYS A 652 7.60 -42.07 -61.30
C LYS A 652 7.57 -43.45 -60.68
N PHE A 653 7.99 -43.52 -59.42
CA PHE A 653 8.05 -44.74 -58.63
C PHE A 653 7.32 -44.55 -57.32
N THR A 654 6.85 -45.64 -56.75
CA THR A 654 6.33 -45.72 -55.39
C THR A 654 7.46 -45.73 -54.36
N ALA A 655 7.16 -45.42 -53.10
CA ALA A 655 8.16 -45.35 -52.02
C ALA A 655 8.97 -46.64 -51.80
N GLY A 656 8.44 -47.82 -52.16
CA GLY A 656 9.11 -49.11 -51.97
C GLY A 656 10.13 -49.47 -53.06
N GLU A 657 10.13 -48.77 -54.19
CA GLU A 657 10.99 -49.09 -55.33
C GLU A 657 12.38 -48.45 -55.16
N THR A 658 13.43 -49.28 -55.24
CA THR A 658 14.83 -48.88 -55.00
C THR A 658 15.79 -49.22 -56.14
N ARG A 659 15.25 -49.79 -57.23
CA ARG A 659 16.02 -50.22 -58.41
C ARG A 659 15.21 -50.04 -59.69
N PHE A 660 15.88 -49.72 -60.79
CA PHE A 660 15.25 -49.60 -62.11
C PHE A 660 16.24 -49.84 -63.24
N THR A 661 15.83 -50.52 -64.31
CA THR A 661 16.68 -50.75 -65.50
C THR A 661 16.30 -49.81 -66.63
N LEU A 662 17.25 -48.99 -67.06
CA LEU A 662 17.16 -48.16 -68.26
C LEU A 662 17.38 -49.02 -69.51
N SER A 663 16.57 -48.81 -70.53
CA SER A 663 16.65 -49.50 -71.83
C SER A 663 16.47 -48.52 -72.99
N GLY A 664 16.97 -48.89 -74.18
CA GLY A 664 16.84 -48.06 -75.39
C GLY A 664 17.81 -46.86 -75.41
N LEU A 665 18.94 -46.98 -74.73
CA LEU A 665 20.00 -45.97 -74.71
C LEU A 665 20.80 -46.00 -76.02
N SER A 666 21.22 -44.84 -76.51
CA SER A 666 22.19 -44.75 -77.61
C SER A 666 23.58 -45.22 -77.19
N THR A 667 24.24 -45.98 -78.06
CA THR A 667 25.61 -46.51 -77.91
C THR A 667 26.67 -45.40 -77.89
N GLY A 668 27.67 -45.53 -77.02
CA GLY A 668 28.78 -44.58 -76.89
C GLY A 668 28.41 -43.19 -76.35
N LYS A 669 27.29 -43.06 -75.61
CA LYS A 669 26.79 -41.79 -75.08
C LYS A 669 26.85 -41.75 -73.56
N LYS A 670 27.16 -40.57 -73.01
CA LYS A 670 27.12 -40.28 -71.58
C LYS A 670 25.73 -39.79 -71.17
N TYR A 671 25.18 -40.34 -70.11
CA TYR A 671 23.87 -40.04 -69.55
C TYR A 671 23.98 -39.37 -68.19
N ILE A 672 23.09 -38.41 -67.94
CA ILE A 672 22.83 -37.83 -66.63
C ILE A 672 21.51 -38.39 -66.14
N VAL A 673 21.50 -38.91 -64.92
CA VAL A 673 20.32 -39.41 -64.23
C VAL A 673 20.13 -38.59 -62.96
N THR A 674 18.92 -38.10 -62.73
CA THR A 674 18.54 -37.43 -61.49
C THR A 674 17.41 -38.17 -60.78
N LEU A 675 17.36 -38.08 -59.46
CA LEU A 675 16.36 -38.69 -58.60
C LEU A 675 15.94 -37.71 -57.51
N ILE A 676 14.63 -37.56 -57.32
CA ILE A 676 14.02 -36.72 -56.29
C ILE A 676 12.97 -37.54 -55.55
N ALA A 677 12.93 -37.48 -54.23
CA ALA A 677 11.84 -38.03 -53.43
C ALA A 677 10.74 -36.99 -53.20
N TYR A 678 9.48 -37.44 -53.09
CA TYR A 678 8.35 -36.53 -52.91
C TYR A 678 7.28 -37.04 -51.96
N ARG A 679 6.55 -36.09 -51.35
CA ARG A 679 5.31 -36.30 -50.58
C ARG A 679 4.38 -35.12 -50.86
N GLY A 680 3.24 -35.34 -51.51
CA GLY A 680 2.34 -34.28 -51.95
C GLY A 680 3.05 -33.27 -52.87
N SER A 681 3.11 -32.00 -52.45
CA SER A 681 3.82 -30.92 -53.16
C SER A 681 5.31 -30.80 -52.77
N LYS A 682 5.75 -31.40 -51.66
CA LYS A 682 7.13 -31.30 -51.19
C LYS A 682 8.08 -32.19 -51.97
N ARG A 683 9.32 -31.73 -52.15
CA ARG A 683 10.38 -32.41 -52.91
C ARG A 683 11.67 -32.39 -52.10
N SER A 684 12.43 -33.49 -52.14
CA SER A 684 13.80 -33.51 -51.61
C SER A 684 14.74 -32.71 -52.51
N LYS A 685 15.98 -32.51 -52.06
CA LYS A 685 17.07 -32.11 -52.95
C LYS A 685 17.27 -33.16 -54.05
N VAL A 686 17.75 -32.71 -55.21
CA VAL A 686 18.05 -33.56 -56.37
C VAL A 686 19.34 -34.33 -56.13
N VAL A 687 19.32 -35.63 -56.40
CA VAL A 687 20.53 -36.46 -56.42
C VAL A 687 20.79 -36.89 -57.84
N GLU A 688 22.05 -36.82 -58.27
CA GLU A 688 22.45 -37.13 -59.64
C GLU A 688 23.56 -38.18 -59.71
N THR A 689 23.58 -38.93 -60.81
CA THR A 689 24.68 -39.81 -61.21
C THR A 689 24.85 -39.74 -62.72
N THR A 690 26.07 -40.03 -63.21
CA THR A 690 26.35 -40.13 -64.64
C THR A 690 26.96 -41.48 -65.00
N PHE A 691 26.75 -41.95 -66.24
CA PHE A 691 27.36 -43.16 -66.79
C PHE A 691 27.47 -43.08 -68.32
N SER A 692 28.34 -43.88 -68.95
CA SER A 692 28.51 -43.93 -70.42
C SER A 692 28.25 -45.31 -70.98
N THR A 693 27.45 -45.42 -72.04
CA THR A 693 27.21 -46.69 -72.76
C THR A 693 28.46 -47.13 -73.54
N VAL A 694 28.68 -48.45 -73.67
CA VAL A 694 29.88 -49.04 -74.31
C VAL A 694 29.91 -48.75 -75.82
N GLY A 695 31.08 -48.49 -76.42
CA GLY A 695 31.27 -48.22 -77.87
C GLY A 695 31.77 -49.43 -78.71
N ILE A 696 31.62 -49.36 -80.05
CA ILE A 696 32.05 -50.40 -81.03
C ILE A 696 33.31 -49.93 -81.79
N VAL A 697 34.33 -50.80 -81.95
CA VAL A 697 35.67 -50.46 -82.50
C VAL A 697 35.69 -50.32 -84.04
N TYR A 698 34.97 -51.18 -84.77
CA TYR A 698 34.88 -51.17 -86.24
C TYR A 698 33.42 -51.03 -86.70
N PRO A 699 32.89 -49.81 -86.88
CA PRO A 699 31.50 -49.59 -87.28
C PRO A 699 31.13 -50.21 -88.65
N PHE A 700 32.12 -50.33 -89.56
CA PHE A 700 31.98 -50.92 -90.89
C PHE A 700 33.06 -51.97 -91.11
N PRO A 701 32.88 -53.21 -90.63
CA PRO A 701 33.92 -54.22 -90.70
C PRO A 701 34.17 -54.67 -92.14
N MET A 702 35.44 -54.74 -92.55
CA MET A 702 35.83 -55.13 -93.91
C MET A 702 35.95 -56.65 -94.12
N ASP A 703 36.08 -57.40 -93.03
CA ASP A 703 36.29 -58.84 -93.03
C ASP A 703 35.76 -59.45 -91.72
N CYS A 704 35.68 -60.78 -91.68
CA CYS A 704 35.25 -61.51 -90.50
C CYS A 704 36.18 -61.32 -89.29
N THR A 705 37.46 -60.96 -89.50
CA THR A 705 38.39 -60.68 -88.40
C THR A 705 38.02 -59.38 -87.67
N GLN A 706 37.56 -58.35 -88.37
CA GLN A 706 37.08 -57.10 -87.76
C GLN A 706 35.74 -57.27 -87.05
N ILE A 707 34.84 -58.09 -87.59
CA ILE A 707 33.60 -58.49 -86.91
C ILE A 707 33.93 -59.17 -85.58
N MET A 708 34.90 -60.09 -85.58
CA MET A 708 35.37 -60.77 -84.38
C MET A 708 35.98 -59.80 -83.36
N LYS A 709 36.74 -58.78 -83.80
CA LYS A 709 37.27 -57.73 -82.92
C LYS A 709 36.21 -56.82 -82.31
N ASN A 710 35.00 -56.75 -82.89
CA ASN A 710 33.85 -56.08 -82.27
C ASN A 710 33.15 -56.94 -81.20
N GLY A 711 33.70 -58.11 -80.86
CA GLY A 711 33.16 -59.00 -79.83
C GLY A 711 32.21 -60.08 -80.37
N ASN A 712 31.99 -60.17 -81.68
CA ASN A 712 31.13 -61.20 -82.28
C ASN A 712 31.94 -62.49 -82.52
N MET A 713 31.77 -63.48 -81.65
CA MET A 713 32.56 -64.72 -81.68
C MET A 713 31.81 -65.92 -82.29
N GLU A 714 30.56 -65.73 -82.73
CA GLU A 714 29.73 -66.80 -83.28
C GLU A 714 29.93 -66.95 -84.79
N SER A 715 29.94 -68.20 -85.30
CA SER A 715 29.98 -68.46 -86.74
C SER A 715 28.60 -68.23 -87.34
N GLY A 716 28.52 -67.56 -88.50
CA GLY A 716 27.24 -67.21 -89.10
C GLY A 716 27.36 -66.27 -90.30
N VAL A 717 26.23 -65.78 -90.80
CA VAL A 717 26.19 -64.81 -91.90
C VAL A 717 26.34 -63.40 -91.33
N TYR A 718 27.33 -62.67 -91.83
CA TYR A 718 27.58 -61.28 -91.45
C TYR A 718 27.70 -60.39 -92.68
N THR A 719 27.47 -59.09 -92.47
CA THR A 719 27.69 -58.06 -93.48
C THR A 719 29.08 -57.46 -93.31
N ILE A 720 29.90 -57.54 -94.35
CA ILE A 720 31.20 -56.87 -94.46
C ILE A 720 31.14 -55.75 -95.52
N TYR A 721 32.09 -54.82 -95.46
CA TYR A 721 32.17 -53.66 -96.36
C TYR A 721 33.47 -53.69 -97.14
N VAL A 722 33.41 -54.09 -98.42
CA VAL A 722 34.59 -54.31 -99.26
C VAL A 722 35.31 -52.98 -99.51
N ALA A 723 36.65 -52.99 -99.41
CA ALA A 723 37.52 -51.82 -99.60
C ALA A 723 37.17 -50.61 -98.70
N ASN A 724 36.64 -50.85 -97.49
CA ASN A 724 36.22 -49.81 -96.54
C ASN A 724 35.12 -48.87 -97.07
N ASN A 725 34.33 -49.33 -98.05
CA ASN A 725 33.28 -48.53 -98.66
C ASN A 725 31.90 -48.90 -98.08
N ARG A 726 31.33 -48.01 -97.27
CA ARG A 726 30.01 -48.19 -96.64
C ARG A 726 28.87 -48.43 -97.64
N SER A 727 29.02 -47.98 -98.88
CA SER A 727 28.03 -48.15 -99.95
C SER A 727 28.11 -49.51 -100.64
N ARG A 728 29.04 -50.39 -100.24
CA ARG A 728 29.25 -51.71 -100.85
C ARG A 728 29.15 -52.84 -99.81
N PRO A 729 27.96 -53.08 -99.22
CA PRO A 729 27.76 -54.18 -98.30
C PRO A 729 27.84 -55.52 -99.03
N LEU A 730 28.53 -56.50 -98.45
CA LEU A 730 28.62 -57.87 -98.92
C LEU A 730 28.30 -58.82 -97.78
N GLN A 731 27.32 -59.70 -97.98
CA GLN A 731 27.05 -60.78 -97.03
C GLN A 731 28.04 -61.93 -97.27
N VAL A 732 28.64 -62.39 -96.18
CA VAL A 732 29.58 -63.52 -96.18
C VAL A 732 29.27 -64.44 -95.01
N TYR A 733 29.58 -65.72 -95.17
CA TYR A 733 29.60 -66.62 -94.03
C TYR A 733 30.95 -66.48 -93.32
N CYS A 734 30.92 -66.05 -92.07
CA CYS A 734 32.08 -66.00 -91.20
C CYS A 734 32.20 -67.27 -90.38
N ASP A 735 33.31 -67.97 -90.53
CA ASP A 735 33.72 -69.02 -89.61
C ASP A 735 34.63 -68.39 -88.53
N MET A 736 34.06 -68.25 -87.33
CA MET A 736 34.72 -67.67 -86.15
C MET A 736 35.38 -68.74 -85.27
N THR A 737 35.28 -70.01 -85.65
CA THR A 737 35.65 -71.14 -84.80
C THR A 737 36.91 -71.86 -85.27
N THR A 738 37.10 -72.05 -86.58
CA THR A 738 38.24 -72.79 -87.11
C THR A 738 39.51 -71.95 -87.03
N ASP A 739 40.60 -72.51 -86.51
CA ASP A 739 41.94 -71.88 -86.52
C ASP A 739 41.94 -70.41 -86.07
N ASN A 740 41.37 -70.15 -84.89
CA ASN A 740 41.20 -68.82 -84.28
C ASN A 740 40.22 -67.87 -85.00
N GLY A 741 39.40 -68.39 -85.91
CA GLY A 741 38.27 -67.65 -86.48
C GLY A 741 38.62 -66.51 -87.43
N GLY A 742 37.60 -65.73 -87.79
CA GLY A 742 37.74 -64.59 -88.69
C GLY A 742 37.87 -64.97 -90.18
N TRP A 743 37.41 -66.17 -90.57
CA TRP A 743 37.49 -66.67 -91.94
C TRP A 743 36.23 -66.33 -92.74
N ILE A 744 36.41 -65.85 -93.97
CA ILE A 744 35.36 -65.70 -94.98
C ILE A 744 35.29 -67.00 -95.78
N VAL A 745 34.20 -67.74 -95.65
CA VAL A 745 33.97 -68.95 -96.45
C VAL A 745 33.48 -68.54 -97.84
N PHE A 746 34.10 -69.08 -98.90
CA PHE A 746 33.71 -68.80 -100.28
C PHE A 746 33.28 -70.02 -101.07
N GLN A 747 33.54 -71.22 -100.57
CA GLN A 747 32.99 -72.45 -101.11
C GLN A 747 32.66 -73.38 -99.94
N ARG A 748 31.51 -74.04 -100.00
CA ARG A 748 31.15 -75.13 -99.10
C ARG A 748 30.46 -76.26 -99.88
N ARG A 749 30.88 -77.49 -99.61
CA ARG A 749 30.28 -78.75 -100.06
C ARG A 749 30.21 -79.70 -98.88
N ASN A 750 29.03 -80.22 -98.56
CA ASN A 750 28.81 -81.05 -97.39
C ASN A 750 27.55 -81.91 -97.50
N THR A 751 26.60 -81.57 -98.37
CA THR A 751 25.33 -82.30 -98.52
C THR A 751 25.18 -82.96 -99.89
N GLY A 752 25.90 -82.48 -100.90
CA GLY A 752 25.82 -82.95 -102.29
C GLY A 752 24.53 -82.58 -103.02
N LYS A 753 23.69 -81.72 -102.44
CA LYS A 753 22.39 -81.32 -103.02
C LYS A 753 22.55 -80.34 -104.17
N LEU A 754 23.58 -79.49 -104.13
CA LEU A 754 23.83 -78.47 -105.14
C LEU A 754 24.80 -78.98 -106.20
N ASP A 755 24.39 -78.91 -107.47
CA ASP A 755 25.26 -79.25 -108.59
C ASP A 755 26.26 -78.13 -108.89
N PHE A 756 27.56 -78.46 -108.88
CA PHE A 756 28.67 -77.54 -109.17
C PHE A 756 29.14 -77.60 -110.63
N LEU A 757 28.54 -78.43 -111.49
CA LEU A 757 28.79 -78.36 -112.93
C LEU A 757 28.06 -77.15 -113.55
N LYS A 758 28.57 -75.95 -113.23
CA LYS A 758 28.00 -74.67 -113.67
C LYS A 758 28.79 -74.05 -114.81
N ARG A 759 28.10 -73.15 -115.52
CA ARG A 759 28.66 -72.34 -116.62
C ARG A 759 29.50 -71.17 -116.10
N TRP A 760 30.36 -70.61 -116.95
CA TRP A 760 31.24 -69.47 -116.67
C TRP A 760 30.53 -68.33 -115.94
N ARG A 761 29.38 -67.87 -116.45
CA ARG A 761 28.64 -66.74 -115.86
C ARG A 761 28.19 -67.00 -114.42
N GLN A 762 27.84 -68.24 -114.10
CA GLN A 762 27.40 -68.62 -112.76
C GLN A 762 28.59 -68.64 -111.79
N TYR A 763 29.75 -69.14 -112.20
CA TYR A 763 30.97 -69.08 -111.40
C TYR A 763 31.48 -67.65 -111.17
N MET A 764 31.25 -66.74 -112.12
CA MET A 764 31.54 -65.32 -111.95
C MET A 764 30.68 -64.68 -110.84
N GLN A 765 29.36 -64.88 -110.89
CA GLN A 765 28.40 -64.24 -110.00
C GLN A 765 28.30 -64.89 -108.60
N GLY A 766 28.53 -66.21 -108.54
CA GLY A 766 28.23 -67.03 -107.38
C GLY A 766 26.88 -67.75 -107.48
N PHE A 767 26.71 -68.79 -106.69
CA PHE A 767 25.50 -69.61 -106.62
C PHE A 767 25.41 -70.37 -105.29
N GLY A 768 24.20 -70.76 -104.88
CA GLY A 768 23.95 -71.47 -103.61
C GLY A 768 23.63 -70.53 -102.45
N GLU A 769 23.51 -71.09 -101.25
CA GLU A 769 23.12 -70.39 -100.02
C GLU A 769 24.28 -70.37 -99.01
N LEU A 770 24.57 -69.21 -98.41
CA LEU A 770 25.73 -69.02 -97.52
C LEU A 770 25.74 -69.95 -96.30
N THR A 771 24.57 -70.45 -95.88
CA THR A 771 24.41 -71.36 -94.74
C THR A 771 24.41 -72.84 -95.11
N ASP A 772 24.39 -73.20 -96.41
CA ASP A 772 24.43 -74.57 -96.93
C ASP A 772 25.56 -74.71 -97.98
N GLU A 773 25.35 -75.39 -99.11
CA GLU A 773 26.33 -75.45 -100.20
C GLU A 773 26.31 -74.20 -101.09
N PHE A 774 27.48 -73.63 -101.35
CA PHE A 774 27.59 -72.44 -102.20
C PHE A 774 28.98 -72.23 -102.81
N TRP A 775 29.03 -71.36 -103.82
CA TRP A 775 30.21 -70.70 -104.36
C TRP A 775 29.99 -69.19 -104.34
N LEU A 776 30.86 -68.43 -103.68
CA LEU A 776 30.66 -67.00 -103.44
C LEU A 776 30.60 -66.18 -104.74
N GLY A 777 31.42 -66.57 -105.73
CA GLY A 777 31.57 -65.87 -107.01
C GLY A 777 32.98 -65.33 -107.22
N LEU A 778 33.52 -65.52 -108.44
CA LEU A 778 34.88 -65.10 -108.79
C LEU A 778 35.05 -63.58 -108.80
N GLU A 779 34.00 -62.81 -109.11
CA GLU A 779 34.05 -61.33 -109.05
C GLU A 779 34.23 -60.86 -107.60
N LYS A 780 33.42 -61.36 -106.67
CA LYS A 780 33.55 -61.05 -105.23
C LYS A 780 34.89 -61.51 -104.68
N LEU A 781 35.37 -62.69 -105.08
CA LEU A 781 36.69 -63.19 -104.68
C LEU A 781 37.83 -62.30 -105.19
N HIS A 782 37.75 -61.84 -106.43
CA HIS A 782 38.69 -60.86 -106.97
C HIS A 782 38.67 -59.58 -106.13
N GLU A 783 37.49 -59.03 -105.84
CA GLU A 783 37.36 -57.80 -105.06
C GLU A 783 37.89 -57.92 -103.62
N LEU A 784 37.66 -59.06 -102.97
CA LEU A 784 38.15 -59.32 -101.62
C LEU A 784 39.69 -59.47 -101.58
N THR A 785 40.25 -60.22 -102.54
CA THR A 785 41.67 -60.59 -102.55
C THR A 785 42.59 -59.57 -103.22
N ASN A 786 42.04 -58.60 -103.96
CA ASN A 786 42.80 -57.51 -104.60
C ASN A 786 42.67 -56.19 -103.82
N THR A 787 42.79 -56.28 -102.50
CA THR A 787 42.94 -55.11 -101.60
C THR A 787 44.41 -54.99 -101.15
N PRO A 788 44.83 -53.91 -100.46
CA PRO A 788 46.15 -53.83 -99.84
C PRO A 788 46.43 -54.93 -98.80
N THR A 789 45.37 -55.60 -98.32
CA THR A 789 45.44 -56.71 -97.39
C THR A 789 45.83 -57.99 -98.11
N ARG A 790 46.92 -58.64 -97.68
CA ARG A 790 47.29 -59.99 -98.14
C ARG A 790 46.35 -61.00 -97.49
N TYR A 791 45.79 -61.92 -98.26
CA TYR A 791 44.91 -62.98 -97.75
C TYR A 791 45.61 -64.32 -97.78
N GLU A 792 45.38 -65.14 -96.75
CA GLU A 792 45.65 -66.57 -96.79
C GLU A 792 44.37 -67.33 -97.18
N VAL A 793 44.52 -68.45 -97.87
CA VAL A 793 43.41 -69.37 -98.22
C VAL A 793 43.60 -70.70 -97.53
N ARG A 794 42.53 -71.22 -96.94
CA ARG A 794 42.48 -72.52 -96.27
C ARG A 794 41.42 -73.39 -96.96
N PHE A 795 41.81 -74.64 -97.22
CA PHE A 795 40.98 -75.71 -97.72
C PHE A 795 40.80 -76.71 -96.58
N ASP A 796 39.59 -76.89 -96.08
CA ASP A 796 39.24 -77.96 -95.16
C ASP A 796 38.56 -79.09 -95.94
N LEU A 797 39.01 -80.32 -95.75
CA LEU A 797 38.63 -81.50 -96.51
C LEU A 797 38.13 -82.60 -95.58
N GLY A 798 37.16 -83.40 -96.03
CA GLY A 798 36.65 -84.53 -95.25
C GLY A 798 36.27 -85.74 -96.08
N LEU A 799 36.42 -86.91 -95.45
CA LEU A 799 35.93 -88.19 -95.91
C LEU A 799 35.53 -89.01 -94.68
N GLY A 800 34.24 -89.23 -94.46
CA GLY A 800 33.70 -89.86 -93.25
C GLY A 800 34.07 -89.06 -92.00
N THR A 801 34.79 -89.69 -91.06
CA THR A 801 35.29 -89.06 -89.85
C THR A 801 36.66 -88.41 -90.01
N GLU A 802 37.37 -88.68 -91.10
CA GLU A 802 38.70 -88.12 -91.33
C GLU A 802 38.61 -86.66 -91.81
N ARG A 803 39.53 -85.82 -91.34
CA ARG A 803 39.64 -84.41 -91.74
C ARG A 803 41.09 -84.09 -92.05
N ALA A 804 41.30 -83.32 -93.11
CA ALA A 804 42.59 -82.78 -93.50
C ALA A 804 42.44 -81.33 -93.96
N PHE A 805 43.53 -80.58 -93.95
CA PHE A 805 43.52 -79.20 -94.40
C PHE A 805 44.80 -78.82 -95.15
N ALA A 806 44.67 -77.85 -96.04
CA ALA A 806 45.77 -77.18 -96.73
C ALA A 806 45.59 -75.67 -96.59
N VAL A 807 46.66 -74.93 -96.33
CA VAL A 807 46.66 -73.47 -96.26
C VAL A 807 47.78 -72.92 -97.14
N TYR A 808 47.48 -71.84 -97.85
CA TYR A 808 48.44 -71.07 -98.64
C TYR A 808 48.46 -69.63 -98.13
N ASP A 809 49.65 -69.10 -97.85
CA ASP A 809 49.83 -67.80 -97.16
C ASP A 809 49.64 -66.55 -98.05
N ASP A 810 49.46 -66.73 -99.35
CA ASP A 810 49.01 -65.71 -100.30
C ASP A 810 47.92 -66.32 -101.18
N PHE A 811 46.84 -65.61 -101.40
CA PHE A 811 45.76 -66.02 -102.29
C PHE A 811 45.18 -64.81 -102.99
N LYS A 812 45.26 -64.82 -104.32
CA LYS A 812 44.64 -63.80 -105.17
C LYS A 812 44.01 -64.42 -106.40
N VAL A 813 42.88 -63.85 -106.77
CA VAL A 813 42.17 -64.18 -108.01
C VAL A 813 42.31 -62.99 -108.96
N GLY A 814 42.83 -63.23 -110.15
CA GLY A 814 43.01 -62.20 -111.18
C GLY A 814 41.69 -61.60 -111.67
N THR A 815 41.78 -60.58 -112.51
CA THR A 815 40.59 -59.94 -113.11
C THR A 815 39.88 -60.89 -114.09
N SER A 816 38.63 -60.55 -114.45
CA SER A 816 37.89 -61.26 -115.51
C SER A 816 38.63 -61.25 -116.87
N LYS A 817 39.38 -60.18 -117.18
CA LYS A 817 40.25 -60.09 -118.38
C LYS A 817 41.37 -61.13 -118.38
N GLN A 818 41.92 -61.43 -117.19
CA GLN A 818 42.91 -62.48 -116.98
C GLN A 818 42.26 -63.85 -116.74
N LYS A 819 40.95 -63.99 -117.00
CA LYS A 819 40.18 -65.22 -116.77
C LYS A 819 40.32 -65.75 -115.34
N PHE A 820 40.33 -64.83 -114.37
CA PHE A 820 40.43 -65.13 -112.94
C PHE A 820 41.66 -65.97 -112.57
N LYS A 821 42.80 -65.65 -113.16
CA LYS A 821 44.09 -66.31 -112.93
C LYS A 821 44.41 -66.49 -111.44
N LEU A 822 44.78 -67.72 -111.04
CA LEU A 822 45.13 -68.06 -109.66
C LEU A 822 46.53 -67.56 -109.28
N THR A 823 46.63 -67.00 -108.08
CA THR A 823 47.90 -66.79 -107.35
C THR A 823 47.79 -67.44 -105.98
N VAL A 824 48.65 -68.40 -105.68
CA VAL A 824 48.84 -69.03 -104.36
C VAL A 824 50.28 -68.84 -103.87
N GLY A 825 50.43 -68.75 -102.55
CA GLY A 825 51.71 -68.62 -101.84
C GLY A 825 52.29 -69.96 -101.37
N ASN A 826 53.01 -69.94 -100.24
CA ASN A 826 53.63 -71.13 -99.66
C ASN A 826 52.59 -72.03 -98.98
N TYR A 827 52.68 -73.33 -99.25
CA TYR A 827 51.84 -74.37 -98.67
C TYR A 827 52.20 -74.69 -97.21
N ARG A 828 51.18 -74.94 -96.39
CA ARG A 828 51.26 -75.64 -95.09
C ARG A 828 50.00 -76.47 -94.86
N GLY A 829 50.09 -77.59 -94.14
CA GLY A 829 48.93 -78.42 -93.81
C GLY A 829 49.24 -79.92 -93.86
N ASN A 830 48.23 -80.74 -93.58
CA ASN A 830 48.33 -82.20 -93.57
C ASN A 830 47.62 -82.88 -94.77
N ALA A 831 46.99 -82.12 -95.67
CA ALA A 831 46.34 -82.65 -96.87
C ALA A 831 47.29 -82.87 -98.07
N GLY A 832 48.53 -82.41 -97.99
CA GLY A 832 49.46 -82.35 -99.12
C GLY A 832 49.17 -81.20 -100.09
N ASP A 833 50.18 -80.80 -100.88
CA ASP A 833 50.11 -79.62 -101.75
C ASP A 833 49.52 -79.96 -103.13
N ALA A 834 48.27 -79.53 -103.38
CA ALA A 834 47.63 -79.68 -104.69
C ALA A 834 47.55 -78.37 -105.49
N MET A 835 47.54 -77.19 -104.85
CA MET A 835 47.29 -75.91 -105.53
C MET A 835 48.53 -75.28 -106.16
N THR A 836 49.73 -75.53 -105.65
CA THR A 836 50.96 -74.97 -106.25
C THR A 836 51.14 -75.45 -107.70
N TYR A 837 50.71 -76.67 -108.00
CA TYR A 837 50.68 -77.20 -109.37
C TYR A 837 49.82 -76.35 -110.32
N HIS A 838 48.74 -75.77 -109.80
CA HIS A 838 47.78 -74.92 -110.51
C HIS A 838 48.16 -73.44 -110.53
N GLN A 839 49.33 -73.08 -109.99
CA GLN A 839 49.78 -71.69 -109.91
C GLN A 839 49.79 -71.00 -111.28
N GLY A 840 49.23 -69.79 -111.32
CA GLY A 840 49.18 -68.97 -112.51
C GLY A 840 48.24 -69.49 -113.60
N ARG A 841 47.36 -70.45 -113.33
CA ARG A 841 46.37 -70.94 -114.29
C ARG A 841 45.09 -70.12 -114.25
N SER A 842 44.46 -70.00 -115.41
CA SER A 842 43.12 -69.41 -115.55
C SER A 842 42.06 -70.38 -115.07
N PHE A 843 40.91 -69.86 -114.64
CA PHE A 843 39.81 -70.72 -114.24
C PHE A 843 39.15 -71.35 -115.48
N SER A 844 38.81 -72.63 -115.44
CA SER A 844 38.12 -73.36 -116.53
C SER A 844 36.76 -73.84 -116.07
N THR A 845 35.77 -73.77 -116.96
CA THR A 845 34.38 -74.25 -116.75
C THR A 845 33.94 -75.08 -117.95
N MET A 846 32.80 -75.77 -117.83
CA MET A 846 32.30 -76.65 -118.91
C MET A 846 32.09 -75.94 -120.26
N ASP A 847 31.85 -74.62 -120.26
CA ASP A 847 31.60 -73.79 -121.44
C ASP A 847 32.70 -72.74 -121.70
N SER A 848 33.78 -72.75 -120.90
CA SER A 848 34.97 -71.92 -121.13
C SER A 848 36.21 -72.70 -120.73
N ASP A 849 36.90 -73.24 -121.73
CA ASP A 849 38.16 -73.95 -121.57
C ASP A 849 39.33 -72.96 -121.54
N ASN A 850 40.05 -72.91 -120.42
CA ASN A 850 41.23 -72.06 -120.24
C ASN A 850 42.42 -72.85 -119.66
N ASP A 851 42.40 -74.18 -119.79
CA ASP A 851 43.49 -75.05 -119.34
C ASP A 851 44.50 -75.33 -120.48
N ILE A 852 45.52 -76.16 -120.22
CA ILE A 852 46.55 -76.49 -121.24
C ILE A 852 46.44 -77.92 -121.76
N ALA A 853 45.42 -78.68 -121.36
CA ALA A 853 45.22 -80.03 -121.83
C ALA A 853 44.67 -80.03 -123.27
N LEU A 854 44.71 -81.19 -123.93
CA LEU A 854 44.16 -81.35 -125.29
C LEU A 854 42.63 -81.22 -125.36
N GLY A 855 41.93 -81.31 -124.24
CA GLY A 855 40.48 -81.13 -124.16
C GLY A 855 40.06 -80.55 -122.81
N ASN A 856 38.82 -80.04 -122.75
CA ASN A 856 38.32 -79.31 -121.59
C ASN A 856 38.28 -80.17 -120.32
N CYS A 857 39.18 -79.90 -119.39
CA CYS A 857 39.29 -80.65 -118.14
C CYS A 857 38.07 -80.44 -117.25
N ALA A 858 37.47 -79.25 -117.25
CA ALA A 858 36.28 -78.97 -116.44
C ALA A 858 35.05 -79.76 -116.92
N LEU A 859 34.92 -79.98 -118.23
CA LEU A 859 33.89 -80.84 -118.78
C LEU A 859 34.17 -82.33 -118.49
N THR A 860 35.43 -82.75 -118.67
CA THR A 860 35.88 -84.14 -118.49
C THR A 860 35.74 -84.60 -117.04
N HIS A 861 36.14 -83.74 -116.09
CA HIS A 861 36.17 -84.01 -114.65
C HIS A 861 34.95 -83.47 -113.90
N ARG A 862 33.92 -83.00 -114.62
CA ARG A 862 32.63 -82.57 -114.06
C ARG A 862 32.74 -81.51 -112.94
N GLY A 863 33.74 -80.65 -113.00
CA GLY A 863 33.95 -79.60 -112.00
C GLY A 863 34.83 -78.48 -112.52
N ALA A 864 34.47 -77.23 -112.25
CA ALA A 864 35.26 -76.09 -112.67
C ALA A 864 36.42 -75.82 -111.72
N TRP A 865 37.61 -75.54 -112.26
CA TRP A 865 38.81 -75.32 -111.44
C TRP A 865 39.89 -74.55 -112.20
N TRP A 866 40.97 -74.19 -111.50
CA TRP A 866 42.18 -73.60 -112.10
C TRP A 866 43.09 -74.67 -112.71
N TYR A 867 42.58 -75.44 -113.67
CA TYR A 867 43.31 -76.59 -114.21
C TYR A 867 44.60 -76.19 -114.95
N LYS A 868 45.62 -77.06 -114.82
CA LYS A 868 46.85 -76.98 -115.63
C LYS A 868 46.76 -78.03 -116.74
N ASN A 869 47.35 -79.21 -116.55
CA ASN A 869 47.08 -80.37 -117.40
C ASN A 869 46.05 -81.26 -116.70
N CYS A 870 44.81 -80.76 -116.66
CA CYS A 870 43.74 -81.21 -115.77
C CYS A 870 44.11 -81.04 -114.28
N HIS A 871 43.96 -82.04 -113.42
CA HIS A 871 43.73 -81.84 -111.98
C HIS A 871 44.76 -82.54 -111.07
N LEU A 872 45.23 -81.83 -110.05
CA LEU A 872 45.65 -82.43 -108.76
C LEU A 872 44.59 -82.18 -107.67
N ALA A 873 43.66 -81.26 -107.91
CA ALA A 873 42.48 -81.05 -107.10
C ALA A 873 41.26 -80.77 -108.00
N ASN A 874 40.10 -81.21 -107.56
CA ASN A 874 38.81 -80.94 -108.18
C ASN A 874 37.72 -80.84 -107.09
N LEU A 875 37.76 -79.82 -106.24
CA LEU A 875 36.79 -79.66 -105.14
C LEU A 875 35.39 -79.20 -105.62
N ASN A 876 35.28 -78.90 -106.91
CA ASN A 876 34.03 -78.54 -107.57
C ASN A 876 33.45 -79.69 -108.41
N GLY A 877 34.03 -80.90 -108.32
CA GLY A 877 33.54 -82.08 -109.02
C GLY A 877 32.15 -82.53 -108.57
N LYS A 878 31.67 -83.59 -109.20
CA LYS A 878 30.36 -84.17 -108.93
C LYS A 878 30.38 -84.91 -107.59
N PHE A 879 29.52 -84.49 -106.66
CA PHE A 879 29.50 -85.04 -105.31
C PHE A 879 29.25 -86.55 -105.30
N GLY A 880 30.09 -87.31 -104.58
CA GLY A 880 29.98 -88.76 -104.44
C GLY A 880 30.39 -89.59 -105.67
N ASP A 881 30.93 -88.96 -106.73
CA ASP A 881 31.34 -89.68 -107.95
C ASP A 881 32.77 -90.25 -107.81
N ASN A 882 32.88 -91.57 -107.67
CA ASN A 882 34.17 -92.26 -107.48
C ASN A 882 34.84 -92.68 -108.80
N ARG A 883 34.31 -92.28 -109.97
CA ARG A 883 35.03 -92.46 -111.23
C ARG A 883 36.25 -91.55 -111.25
N HIS A 884 37.30 -91.99 -111.95
CA HIS A 884 38.59 -91.32 -111.98
C HIS A 884 38.46 -89.81 -112.18
N SER A 885 38.65 -89.08 -111.07
CA SER A 885 38.70 -87.62 -111.00
C SER A 885 37.42 -86.88 -111.34
N MET A 886 36.27 -87.55 -111.30
CA MET A 886 34.96 -86.90 -111.53
C MET A 886 34.34 -86.35 -110.23
N GLY A 887 34.84 -86.81 -109.09
CA GLY A 887 34.37 -86.48 -107.74
C GLY A 887 34.97 -85.22 -107.14
N LEU A 888 34.70 -84.97 -105.86
CA LEU A 888 35.49 -84.01 -105.09
C LEU A 888 36.83 -84.65 -104.78
N ASN A 889 37.92 -84.21 -105.41
CA ASN A 889 39.21 -84.86 -105.25
C ASN A 889 40.29 -83.92 -104.75
N TRP A 890 41.19 -84.47 -103.93
CA TRP A 890 42.46 -83.88 -103.53
C TRP A 890 43.52 -84.98 -103.60
N GLU A 891 44.27 -85.01 -104.70
CA GLU A 891 45.15 -86.12 -105.07
C GLU A 891 46.15 -86.47 -103.96
N PRO A 892 46.87 -85.49 -103.35
CA PRO A 892 47.87 -85.81 -102.34
C PRO A 892 47.34 -86.45 -101.04
N TRP A 893 46.01 -86.46 -100.83
CA TRP A 893 45.40 -87.00 -99.62
C TRP A 893 44.64 -88.32 -99.84
N LYS A 894 43.68 -88.34 -100.79
CA LYS A 894 42.81 -89.52 -101.03
C LYS A 894 42.84 -89.99 -102.49
N GLY A 895 43.75 -89.45 -103.30
CA GLY A 895 43.92 -89.80 -104.71
C GLY A 895 42.74 -89.37 -105.58
N HIS A 896 42.63 -90.01 -106.75
CA HIS A 896 41.69 -89.66 -107.82
C HIS A 896 40.42 -90.51 -107.88
N LEU A 897 40.36 -91.63 -107.15
CA LEU A 897 39.28 -92.62 -107.24
C LEU A 897 38.30 -92.55 -106.06
N THR A 898 38.47 -91.58 -105.17
CA THR A 898 37.63 -91.38 -103.99
C THR A 898 37.13 -89.95 -103.96
N SER A 899 35.80 -89.77 -104.04
CA SER A 899 35.17 -88.47 -103.82
C SER A 899 35.12 -88.17 -102.33
N LEU A 900 35.62 -87.00 -101.95
CA LEU A 900 35.41 -86.41 -100.63
C LEU A 900 33.93 -86.13 -100.39
N ASP A 901 33.50 -86.21 -99.13
CA ASP A 901 32.14 -85.88 -98.67
C ASP A 901 32.04 -84.51 -98.01
N PHE A 902 33.17 -83.83 -97.83
CA PHE A 902 33.21 -82.47 -97.31
C PHE A 902 34.35 -81.68 -97.96
N SER A 903 34.05 -80.44 -98.36
CA SER A 903 35.07 -79.43 -98.63
C SER A 903 34.57 -78.05 -98.23
N GLU A 904 35.43 -77.25 -97.62
CA GLU A 904 35.18 -75.83 -97.40
C GLU A 904 36.44 -75.04 -97.75
N ILE A 905 36.27 -73.98 -98.54
CA ILE A 905 37.38 -73.10 -98.91
C ILE A 905 37.10 -71.71 -98.35
N LYS A 906 38.06 -71.19 -97.59
CA LYS A 906 37.90 -69.95 -96.81
C LYS A 906 39.15 -69.08 -96.88
N ILE A 907 38.98 -67.76 -96.81
CA ILE A 907 40.06 -66.77 -96.83
C ILE A 907 40.03 -65.88 -95.59
N ARG A 908 41.19 -65.42 -95.15
CA ARG A 908 41.32 -64.47 -94.03
C ARG A 908 42.52 -63.54 -94.29
N PRO A 909 42.52 -62.29 -93.80
CA PRO A 909 43.73 -61.47 -93.79
C PRO A 909 44.93 -62.22 -93.17
N ALA A 910 46.00 -62.40 -93.93
CA ALA A 910 47.24 -62.98 -93.45
C ALA A 910 47.83 -62.06 -92.38
N GLY A 911 48.11 -62.61 -91.19
CA GLY A 911 48.60 -61.83 -90.06
C GLY A 911 49.91 -61.10 -90.39
N ARG A 912 49.87 -59.78 -90.58
CA ARG A 912 51.07 -58.94 -90.36
C ARG A 912 51.43 -59.12 -88.88
N ASN A 913 52.67 -59.54 -88.65
CA ASN A 913 53.32 -59.71 -87.33
C ASN A 913 52.74 -58.80 -86.23
N LYS A 914 52.58 -59.39 -85.03
CA LYS A 914 52.07 -58.86 -83.74
C LYS A 914 52.71 -57.54 -83.21
N ARG A 915 53.25 -56.65 -84.04
CA ARG A 915 54.06 -55.50 -83.62
C ARG A 915 53.49 -54.09 -83.87
N SER A 916 52.30 -53.91 -84.45
CA SER A 916 51.72 -52.56 -84.64
C SER A 916 50.43 -52.25 -83.87
N LEU A 917 49.91 -53.16 -83.04
CA LEU A 917 48.69 -52.93 -82.25
C LEU A 917 48.88 -52.13 -80.95
N LYS A 918 50.10 -51.65 -80.65
CA LYS A 918 50.38 -50.86 -79.43
C LYS A 918 50.16 -49.34 -79.58
N ARG A 919 49.64 -48.85 -80.71
CA ARG A 919 49.46 -47.40 -80.95
C ARG A 919 48.04 -47.03 -81.37
N MET A 920 47.02 -47.52 -80.66
CA MET A 920 45.66 -47.00 -80.80
C MET A 920 44.72 -47.32 -79.61
N VAL A 921 45.27 -47.49 -78.40
CA VAL A 921 44.47 -47.70 -77.16
C VAL A 921 44.95 -46.75 -76.05
N SER A 922 45.38 -45.54 -76.40
CA SER A 922 45.77 -44.50 -75.43
C SER A 922 44.92 -43.23 -75.55
N ALA A 923 43.69 -43.36 -76.05
CA ALA A 923 42.69 -42.31 -75.99
C ALA A 923 41.32 -42.97 -75.99
N TYR A 924 40.86 -43.43 -74.83
CA TYR A 924 39.47 -43.47 -74.36
C TYR A 924 39.46 -43.85 -72.87
#